data_AF-A0A4R6RH62-F1
#
_entry.id   AF-A0A4R6RH62-F1
#
_cell.length_a   1.000
_cell.length_b   1.000
_cell.length_c   1.000
_cell.angle_alpha   90.00
_cell.angle_beta   90.00
_cell.angle_gamma   90.00
#
_symmetry.space_group_name_H-M   'P 1'
#
loop_
_entity.id
_entity.type
_entity.pdbx_description
1 polymer ?
#
loop_
_entity_poly.entity_id
_entity_poly.type
_entity_poly.pdbx_seq_one_letter_code
_entity_poly.pdbx_strand_id
1 'polypeptide(L)'
;MADTEDDTTEARRPAPPRRRAAVPTAAEAGSPARRARRESAPAEAVPAVEPVRARRRKAATEPAPVPADPTVPPAAEADPSSSAAVPAEAGAASAATTPRPRRRTAAAAITADTATAVPDRPAAAPRPRAKRATAPAAADAPAEASATAARVDRAAGDASPGPLAAAAASSGSPATASVGAASRSDRVAALAASLADATGALRRTARPAGVAAARLLRRSAAATARLAGRAAVAGAAGVRSAAAAVAGRTAPPRTGDGRPAAVGSGLWTRLGFGAGAGLLVAFLVVMVWREQTAPPPSAPPAVEPPSAGAGVALAIGERGQIGGRLDVSLAALAADGSTATIVPAGGDPLTLRLGTSVEVPFGSRVCAVVLTGVSDGRAVVSGNCVGTVPPAPTEISAPVERLVRSGDRAVFAGGRLEVAVSMVSPAGGTLRAGLAGGPVETLEQGVPAVVHVGGDSCSVAFLGTVGDAARLSAACSGETGRRLVAEAEVEATFAPHRRTAVPTDRTATFLGGLLDVYVGPSAPRGDAVRLSVDGGVMKAVPVGGVEVVDVAGTLCAVAVLAVRPDGADIGTACSGRLAGPASLSGRDGAAAAVRALVEPGARTVLLDERVRVVLSMISPDGEAVRWSINEAGLVTTAIGGTAEFRVGDGRCGLTALRAEAGGVRVRAVCDAGAMAATVARAAGEEIAEIRPGAAARLLGGKVRVALSMIAPDGEAVRVAVNGGDLATVERAAPSSFAFGNGACTVEYVGTAASGAARIRAACDGAALASDVLVPGATERVALAPGRDARLLGGRLALRLSMVTPDGEAIRIAANGGDLVTAERDRPLRFASGGGACELVFRGRDGDRATVTAACDDAALAGPAFVPVRTERVDLVVARPVTAQAGRLPLALNMVAPDRRALRIAVAEAGLGTLERGRPLTVPVGRGACQVAFVGASGSGATVETACDAGAFERAPVPADAERRVELGYGRPVSLFDGRTALALSMIAPRRDAARIAVDGVLRTLDVGAPSPLRVEGRDCALVLERIGDDDRLALRVGCGTGLRGVVAAAPIPPETRRIAPGETAAFFAGTVALRLEMISPSRTGLRVSIDGAKVASLDRGEPRAVDVGGRRCHLDYRGTDRSGPAETAIVEGRCE
;
A
#
# COMPACT_ATOMS: atom_id res chain seq x y z
N MET A 1 -106.04 -32.69 -4.66
CA MET A 1 -106.48 -31.28 -4.49
C MET A 1 -105.34 -30.42 -3.93
N ALA A 2 -104.43 -29.88 -4.74
CA ALA A 2 -104.14 -30.21 -6.14
C ALA A 2 -102.63 -30.01 -6.36
N ASP A 3 -101.85 -30.96 -6.89
CA ASP A 3 -101.82 -31.54 -8.27
C ASP A 3 -101.16 -30.51 -9.24
N THR A 4 -100.14 -30.79 -10.08
CA THR A 4 -99.53 -32.09 -10.50
C THR A 4 -98.07 -31.97 -11.06
N GLU A 5 -97.34 -33.11 -11.02
CA GLU A 5 -96.29 -33.63 -11.97
C GLU A 5 -94.95 -32.87 -12.25
N ASP A 6 -93.75 -33.48 -12.37
CA ASP A 6 -93.03 -34.68 -11.78
C ASP A 6 -91.61 -34.78 -12.44
N ASP A 7 -90.52 -35.42 -11.97
CA ASP A 7 -90.14 -36.09 -10.68
C ASP A 7 -88.66 -35.75 -10.29
N THR A 8 -87.55 -36.33 -10.79
CA THR A 8 -87.28 -37.40 -11.79
C THR A 8 -86.02 -38.24 -11.43
N THR A 9 -85.79 -39.38 -12.11
CA THR A 9 -84.90 -40.52 -11.74
C THR A 9 -83.47 -40.51 -12.33
N GLU A 10 -82.48 -41.34 -11.91
CA GLU A 10 -82.46 -42.48 -10.95
C GLU A 10 -81.11 -42.70 -10.20
N ALA A 11 -81.17 -43.40 -9.05
CA ALA A 11 -80.20 -44.37 -8.48
C ALA A 11 -78.74 -43.98 -8.09
N ARG A 12 -78.12 -44.53 -7.02
CA ARG A 12 -78.58 -45.39 -5.89
C ARG A 12 -77.66 -45.27 -4.64
N ARG A 13 -78.18 -45.71 -3.49
CA ARG A 13 -77.58 -45.79 -2.12
C ARG A 13 -76.75 -47.11 -1.92
N PRO A 14 -76.01 -47.38 -0.79
CA PRO A 14 -76.26 -46.96 0.61
C PRO A 14 -75.05 -46.69 1.55
N ALA A 15 -75.32 -46.61 2.86
CA ALA A 15 -74.42 -46.47 4.03
C ALA A 15 -74.95 -47.42 5.16
N PRO A 16 -74.74 -47.28 6.51
CA PRO A 16 -73.89 -46.37 7.30
C PRO A 16 -73.01 -47.04 8.43
N PRO A 17 -73.20 -46.95 9.79
CA PRO A 17 -72.11 -46.48 10.68
C PRO A 17 -71.93 -47.20 12.05
N ARG A 18 -71.01 -46.71 12.91
CA ARG A 18 -71.08 -46.57 14.41
C ARG A 18 -69.86 -45.75 14.92
N ARG A 19 -70.00 -44.78 15.84
CA ARG A 19 -70.18 -44.85 17.33
C ARG A 19 -69.03 -45.60 18.04
N ARG A 20 -68.50 -45.17 19.20
CA ARG A 20 -69.03 -44.27 20.27
C ARG A 20 -67.85 -43.65 21.09
N ALA A 21 -68.13 -42.68 21.95
CA ALA A 21 -67.16 -42.10 22.90
C ALA A 21 -67.40 -42.55 24.35
N ALA A 22 -66.36 -42.51 25.21
CA ALA A 22 -66.47 -42.31 26.67
C ALA A 22 -65.09 -42.02 27.32
N VAL A 23 -65.08 -41.14 28.32
CA VAL A 23 -64.01 -40.92 29.32
C VAL A 23 -64.64 -41.27 30.68
N PRO A 24 -64.02 -42.15 31.49
CA PRO A 24 -63.20 -41.75 32.66
C PRO A 24 -61.89 -42.61 32.73
N THR A 25 -61.04 -42.65 33.76
CA THR A 25 -61.13 -42.20 35.18
C THR A 25 -59.80 -41.57 35.66
N ALA A 26 -59.30 -41.89 36.87
CA ALA A 26 -58.29 -41.13 37.62
C ALA A 26 -57.62 -41.98 38.73
N ALA A 27 -56.67 -41.35 39.45
CA ALA A 27 -56.17 -41.66 40.81
C ALA A 27 -55.02 -42.69 41.04
N GLU A 28 -53.90 -42.11 41.51
CA GLU A 28 -53.09 -42.47 42.70
C GLU A 28 -52.20 -43.74 42.80
N ALA A 29 -50.90 -43.44 43.00
CA ALA A 29 -49.97 -43.92 44.05
C ALA A 29 -49.56 -45.40 44.19
N GLY A 30 -48.28 -45.60 44.58
CA GLY A 30 -47.85 -46.80 45.33
C GLY A 30 -46.69 -47.63 44.74
N SER A 31 -45.50 -47.49 45.32
CA SER A 31 -44.51 -48.59 45.42
C SER A 31 -44.86 -49.46 46.66
N PRO A 32 -44.37 -50.72 46.87
CA PRO A 32 -42.96 -51.13 46.71
C PRO A 32 -42.70 -52.59 46.25
N ALA A 33 -41.44 -53.05 46.38
CA ALA A 33 -40.87 -54.27 45.80
C ALA A 33 -40.91 -55.57 46.65
N ARG A 34 -40.73 -56.74 45.99
CA ARG A 34 -39.98 -57.97 46.43
C ARG A 34 -39.82 -58.95 45.22
N ARG A 35 -38.64 -59.52 44.92
CA ARG A 35 -38.10 -60.87 45.33
C ARG A 35 -39.10 -62.04 45.16
N ALA A 36 -38.76 -63.23 44.62
CA ALA A 36 -37.54 -63.81 44.01
C ALA A 36 -37.92 -65.08 43.19
N ARG A 37 -37.05 -65.78 42.42
CA ARG A 37 -36.17 -66.87 42.89
C ARG A 37 -35.37 -67.55 41.73
N ARG A 38 -34.13 -67.96 42.04
CA ARG A 38 -33.39 -69.22 41.71
C ARG A 38 -33.20 -69.68 40.24
N GLU A 39 -32.15 -70.47 39.91
CA GLU A 39 -31.01 -70.97 40.72
C GLU A 39 -29.69 -70.25 40.28
N SER A 40 -28.46 -70.74 40.01
CA SER A 40 -27.76 -72.06 39.94
C SER A 40 -26.27 -71.87 40.36
N ALA A 41 -25.49 -72.96 40.47
CA ALA A 41 -24.03 -73.01 40.73
C ALA A 41 -23.43 -74.26 40.01
N PRO A 42 -22.14 -74.70 40.13
CA PRO A 42 -20.99 -74.24 40.95
C PRO A 42 -19.68 -74.07 40.12
N ALA A 43 -18.41 -74.01 40.61
CA ALA A 43 -17.78 -74.15 41.95
C ALA A 43 -16.44 -73.35 42.09
N GLU A 44 -16.05 -73.04 43.34
CA GLU A 44 -14.68 -73.04 43.98
C GLU A 44 -13.42 -72.48 43.26
N ALA A 45 -12.37 -71.92 43.90
CA ALA A 45 -12.07 -71.34 45.23
C ALA A 45 -10.73 -70.53 45.09
N VAL A 46 -10.38 -69.40 45.74
CA VAL A 46 -10.40 -68.95 47.16
C VAL A 46 -9.37 -69.75 48.00
N PRO A 47 -8.39 -69.13 48.74
CA PRO A 47 -8.55 -67.99 49.67
C PRO A 47 -7.46 -66.89 49.64
N ALA A 48 -7.44 -66.04 50.67
CA ALA A 48 -6.50 -64.93 50.91
C ALA A 48 -6.00 -64.93 52.39
N VAL A 49 -5.47 -63.79 52.87
CA VAL A 49 -5.09 -63.39 54.26
C VAL A 49 -3.57 -63.41 54.60
N GLU A 50 -3.16 -62.40 55.37
CA GLU A 50 -1.82 -62.06 55.91
C GLU A 50 -1.43 -62.97 57.14
N PRO A 51 -0.43 -62.68 58.04
CA PRO A 51 0.52 -61.55 58.15
C PRO A 51 1.97 -61.91 58.65
N VAL A 52 2.72 -60.89 59.11
CA VAL A 52 3.84 -60.91 60.11
C VAL A 52 5.31 -61.08 59.64
N ARG A 53 6.05 -59.96 59.75
CA ARG A 53 7.46 -59.75 60.23
C ARG A 53 8.63 -60.65 59.71
N ALA A 54 9.47 -60.00 58.89
CA ALA A 54 10.82 -59.49 59.25
C ALA A 54 12.15 -60.22 58.92
N ARG A 55 13.13 -59.35 58.59
CA ARG A 55 14.57 -59.30 59.00
C ARG A 55 15.69 -59.79 58.05
N ARG A 56 16.64 -58.85 57.82
CA ARG A 56 18.06 -58.98 57.40
C ARG A 56 18.33 -59.23 55.90
N ARG A 57 19.38 -58.66 55.27
CA ARG A 57 20.44 -57.72 55.74
C ARG A 57 21.18 -57.03 54.57
N LYS A 58 21.52 -55.73 54.76
CA LYS A 58 22.71 -54.99 54.23
C LYS A 58 22.90 -54.86 52.69
N ALA A 59 23.54 -53.81 52.15
CA ALA A 59 24.08 -52.57 52.75
C ALA A 59 24.22 -51.41 51.74
N ALA A 60 23.88 -50.20 52.22
CA ALA A 60 24.63 -48.93 52.12
C ALA A 60 24.84 -48.23 50.74
N THR A 61 25.03 -46.90 50.65
CA THR A 61 25.33 -45.90 51.70
C THR A 61 24.64 -44.55 51.42
N GLU A 62 24.34 -43.77 52.47
CA GLU A 62 23.81 -42.39 52.47
C GLU A 62 24.73 -41.52 53.37
N PRO A 63 24.68 -40.17 53.38
CA PRO A 63 23.73 -39.49 54.31
C PRO A 63 23.22 -38.07 53.88
N ALA A 64 22.18 -37.58 54.58
CA ALA A 64 21.74 -36.17 54.61
C ALA A 64 22.34 -35.45 55.87
N PRO A 65 21.66 -34.71 56.82
CA PRO A 65 20.23 -34.31 56.95
C PRO A 65 19.93 -32.87 57.54
N VAL A 66 18.67 -32.36 57.35
CA VAL A 66 17.66 -31.88 58.37
C VAL A 66 18.01 -30.70 59.34
N PRO A 67 17.10 -29.75 59.74
CA PRO A 67 15.62 -29.80 59.98
C PRO A 67 14.79 -28.73 59.18
N ALA A 68 13.55 -28.26 59.47
CA ALA A 68 12.61 -28.30 60.62
C ALA A 68 11.10 -28.21 60.21
N ASP A 69 10.15 -28.03 61.15
CA ASP A 69 8.68 -28.22 60.95
C ASP A 69 7.77 -27.21 61.80
N PRO A 70 6.42 -27.33 62.03
CA PRO A 70 5.45 -26.26 61.64
C PRO A 70 4.40 -25.83 62.72
N THR A 71 3.51 -24.84 62.44
CA THR A 71 2.09 -24.72 62.96
C THR A 71 1.27 -23.53 62.39
N VAL A 72 -0.06 -23.55 62.61
CA VAL A 72 -1.20 -22.71 62.08
C VAL A 72 -2.42 -22.93 63.05
N PRO A 73 -3.54 -22.14 63.21
CA PRO A 73 -4.13 -21.05 62.37
C PRO A 73 -4.36 -19.61 62.99
N PRO A 74 -5.53 -19.12 63.54
CA PRO A 74 -6.09 -17.80 63.08
C PRO A 74 -6.71 -16.80 64.11
N ALA A 75 -7.15 -15.63 63.59
CA ALA A 75 -8.41 -14.87 63.91
C ALA A 75 -8.37 -13.44 64.53
N ALA A 76 -9.28 -12.59 64.00
CA ALA A 76 -10.08 -11.48 64.59
C ALA A 76 -9.48 -10.16 65.18
N GLU A 77 -9.93 -9.04 64.57
CA GLU A 77 -10.48 -7.77 65.14
C GLU A 77 -9.71 -6.79 66.08
N ALA A 78 -10.18 -5.52 65.99
CA ALA A 78 -10.15 -4.40 66.98
C ALA A 78 -9.11 -3.24 66.87
N ASP A 79 -9.68 -2.04 66.70
CA ASP A 79 -9.19 -0.66 67.00
C ASP A 79 -9.19 -0.38 68.54
N PRO A 80 -8.93 0.84 69.10
CA PRO A 80 -8.57 2.17 68.53
C PRO A 80 -7.40 2.92 69.24
N SER A 81 -7.06 4.14 68.79
CA SER A 81 -6.98 5.39 69.62
C SER A 81 -6.26 6.57 68.93
N SER A 82 -6.26 7.76 69.55
CA SER A 82 -6.86 8.95 68.93
C SER A 82 -6.26 10.31 69.34
N SER A 83 -6.36 11.33 68.48
CA SER A 83 -6.63 12.77 68.78
C SER A 83 -6.33 13.69 67.57
N ALA A 84 -6.76 14.96 67.48
CA ALA A 84 -8.08 15.57 67.75
C ALA A 84 -8.10 17.05 67.26
N ALA A 85 -8.96 17.43 66.31
CA ALA A 85 -9.37 18.82 66.04
C ALA A 85 -10.65 18.92 65.16
N VAL A 86 -11.46 19.96 65.40
CA VAL A 86 -12.80 20.32 64.86
C VAL A 86 -12.80 21.88 64.83
N PRO A 87 -13.52 22.67 63.96
CA PRO A 87 -14.89 22.54 63.39
C PRO A 87 -15.01 22.85 61.87
N ALA A 88 -16.18 23.06 61.24
CA ALA A 88 -17.53 22.44 61.29
C ALA A 88 -18.44 23.14 60.23
N GLU A 89 -19.70 22.67 60.08
CA GLU A 89 -20.80 23.25 59.26
C GLU A 89 -20.60 23.25 57.72
N ALA A 90 -21.62 23.26 56.85
CA ALA A 90 -22.97 22.67 56.78
C ALA A 90 -23.50 22.95 55.34
N GLY A 91 -24.35 22.16 54.66
CA GLY A 91 -24.96 20.85 54.92
C GLY A 91 -25.97 20.49 53.80
N ALA A 92 -26.49 19.26 53.79
CA ALA A 92 -27.51 18.70 52.86
C ALA A 92 -27.09 18.52 51.36
N ALA A 93 -27.15 17.36 50.69
CA ALA A 93 -28.15 16.26 50.58
C ALA A 93 -29.20 16.51 49.45
N SER A 94 -29.68 15.52 48.67
CA SER A 94 -29.28 14.11 48.49
C SER A 94 -29.71 13.60 47.08
N ALA A 95 -29.49 12.32 46.80
CA ALA A 95 -29.56 11.70 45.48
C ALA A 95 -30.97 11.30 44.95
N ALA A 96 -31.08 11.38 43.61
CA ALA A 96 -31.67 10.38 42.71
C ALA A 96 -33.20 10.17 42.58
N THR A 97 -33.52 9.54 41.43
CA THR A 97 -34.74 8.79 41.07
C THR A 97 -35.79 9.53 40.23
N THR A 98 -35.94 9.07 38.98
CA THR A 98 -37.03 9.40 38.03
C THR A 98 -38.38 8.84 38.49
N PRO A 99 -39.51 9.49 38.14
CA PRO A 99 -40.29 8.93 37.03
C PRO A 99 -41.03 9.94 36.11
N ARG A 100 -41.31 9.52 34.88
CA ARG A 100 -42.38 10.04 33.99
C ARG A 100 -43.76 9.45 34.43
N PRO A 101 -44.91 9.83 33.83
CA PRO A 101 -45.47 11.17 33.60
C PRO A 101 -46.99 11.24 33.92
N ARG A 102 -47.66 12.42 33.84
CA ARG A 102 -48.97 12.60 33.13
C ARG A 102 -49.63 13.99 33.24
N ARG A 103 -50.09 14.47 32.06
CA ARG A 103 -51.36 15.19 31.75
C ARG A 103 -51.88 16.35 32.63
N ARG A 104 -51.93 17.52 31.96
CA ARG A 104 -53.08 18.43 31.74
C ARG A 104 -53.55 19.39 32.86
N THR A 105 -53.93 20.59 32.37
CA THR A 105 -54.93 21.56 32.89
C THR A 105 -54.64 22.25 34.25
N ALA A 106 -55.02 23.51 34.48
CA ALA A 106 -55.37 24.64 33.59
C ALA A 106 -55.55 25.92 34.46
N ALA A 107 -55.54 27.11 33.83
CA ALA A 107 -55.97 28.41 34.39
C ALA A 107 -55.09 28.96 35.56
N ALA A 108 -54.60 30.20 35.55
CA ALA A 108 -55.26 31.52 35.60
C ALA A 108 -55.11 32.13 37.02
N ALA A 109 -54.91 33.43 37.25
CA ALA A 109 -54.61 34.58 36.36
C ALA A 109 -53.99 35.73 37.23
N ILE A 110 -54.36 37.01 36.99
CA ILE A 110 -54.19 38.18 37.88
C ILE A 110 -52.74 38.75 37.88
N THR A 111 -52.35 39.64 36.94
CA THR A 111 -52.56 41.13 36.81
C THR A 111 -51.42 41.96 37.43
N ALA A 112 -51.05 43.18 36.99
CA ALA A 112 -51.40 43.96 35.77
C ALA A 112 -50.45 45.19 35.60
N ASP A 113 -50.58 45.88 34.46
CA ASP A 113 -50.30 47.32 34.20
C ASP A 113 -48.86 47.88 34.34
N THR A 114 -48.46 48.98 33.68
CA THR A 114 -49.14 49.98 32.80
C THR A 114 -48.25 50.27 31.56
N ALA A 115 -48.75 50.32 30.32
CA ALA A 115 -49.40 51.45 29.59
C ALA A 115 -48.43 52.53 29.02
N THR A 116 -48.66 53.15 27.85
CA THR A 116 -49.81 53.08 26.91
C THR A 116 -49.44 52.43 25.54
N ALA A 117 -49.42 53.00 24.32
CA ALA A 117 -49.71 54.32 23.73
C ALA A 117 -50.21 54.18 22.25
N VAL A 118 -51.03 55.13 21.78
CA VAL A 118 -51.93 55.06 20.58
C VAL A 118 -52.21 56.51 20.12
N PRO A 119 -52.26 56.92 18.81
CA PRO A 119 -53.44 56.75 17.90
C PRO A 119 -53.12 56.75 16.35
N ASP A 120 -54.04 56.61 15.36
CA ASP A 120 -55.43 56.10 15.30
C ASP A 120 -55.80 55.49 13.90
N ARG A 121 -56.92 54.75 13.90
CA ARG A 121 -57.88 54.22 12.87
C ARG A 121 -57.91 54.76 11.41
N PRO A 122 -58.63 54.07 10.46
CA PRO A 122 -59.52 52.87 10.54
C PRO A 122 -58.97 51.68 9.69
N ALA A 123 -59.65 50.64 9.16
CA ALA A 123 -61.05 50.13 9.04
C ALA A 123 -61.01 48.54 9.02
N ALA A 124 -61.87 47.67 8.45
CA ALA A 124 -63.14 47.65 7.68
C ALA A 124 -63.83 46.24 7.79
N ALA A 125 -65.05 46.05 7.22
CA ALA A 125 -65.77 44.75 7.07
C ALA A 125 -66.84 44.85 5.92
N PRO A 126 -67.54 43.78 5.43
CA PRO A 126 -67.69 42.39 5.93
C PRO A 126 -67.67 41.23 4.87
N ARG A 127 -67.99 40.00 5.32
CA ARG A 127 -68.45 38.79 4.55
C ARG A 127 -69.90 38.98 4.02
N PRO A 128 -70.55 38.16 3.12
CA PRO A 128 -70.54 36.67 3.08
C PRO A 128 -70.99 35.91 1.77
N ARG A 129 -71.30 34.59 1.94
CA ARG A 129 -72.21 33.70 1.15
C ARG A 129 -71.74 33.13 -0.21
N ALA A 130 -72.53 32.19 -0.75
CA ALA A 130 -72.20 31.28 -1.87
C ALA A 130 -73.47 30.76 -2.60
N LYS A 131 -73.36 30.33 -3.88
CA LYS A 131 -74.17 29.25 -4.54
C LYS A 131 -73.87 29.02 -6.05
N ARG A 132 -73.70 27.74 -6.43
CA ARG A 132 -74.20 26.98 -7.63
C ARG A 132 -74.00 27.43 -9.11
N ALA A 133 -73.83 26.39 -9.95
CA ALA A 133 -74.15 26.26 -11.39
C ALA A 133 -73.16 26.92 -12.40
N THR A 134 -72.99 26.47 -13.66
CA THR A 134 -73.70 25.43 -14.47
C THR A 134 -72.73 24.71 -15.44
N ALA A 135 -73.09 23.55 -16.00
CA ALA A 135 -72.44 22.91 -17.17
C ALA A 135 -73.06 23.39 -18.51
N PRO A 136 -72.56 22.99 -19.71
CA PRO A 136 -72.94 21.69 -20.30
C PRO A 136 -71.94 21.03 -21.29
N ALA A 137 -72.24 19.77 -21.69
CA ALA A 137 -71.97 19.14 -23.01
C ALA A 137 -70.51 18.94 -23.53
N ALA A 138 -70.16 17.86 -24.26
CA ALA A 138 -70.87 16.58 -24.51
C ALA A 138 -69.91 15.45 -24.99
N ALA A 139 -70.33 14.21 -24.67
CA ALA A 139 -70.31 13.00 -25.50
C ALA A 139 -69.01 12.23 -25.88
N ASP A 140 -69.24 10.91 -25.96
CA ASP A 140 -68.60 9.82 -26.72
C ASP A 140 -67.24 9.20 -26.29
N ALA A 141 -67.33 7.88 -26.03
CA ALA A 141 -66.27 6.86 -26.05
C ALA A 141 -66.66 5.81 -27.12
N PRO A 142 -65.72 5.03 -27.68
CA PRO A 142 -65.38 3.70 -27.12
C PRO A 142 -63.85 3.47 -27.07
N ALA A 143 -63.24 2.72 -26.13
CA ALA A 143 -63.36 1.30 -25.72
C ALA A 143 -62.33 0.37 -26.40
N GLU A 144 -61.81 -0.59 -25.60
CA GLU A 144 -61.05 -1.80 -26.00
C GLU A 144 -59.69 -1.63 -26.74
N ALA A 145 -58.88 -2.68 -26.92
CA ALA A 145 -58.38 -3.72 -25.99
C ALA A 145 -57.26 -4.53 -26.67
N SER A 146 -56.28 -5.05 -25.91
CA SER A 146 -55.32 -6.09 -26.36
C SER A 146 -54.40 -5.68 -27.56
N ALA A 147 -53.44 -6.48 -28.02
CA ALA A 147 -52.39 -7.24 -27.30
C ALA A 147 -51.22 -7.58 -28.27
N THR A 148 -50.11 -8.08 -27.72
CA THR A 148 -49.07 -8.94 -28.39
C THR A 148 -48.24 -8.41 -29.58
N ALA A 149 -46.94 -8.24 -29.28
CA ALA A 149 -45.80 -8.94 -29.91
C ALA A 149 -45.10 -8.43 -31.21
N ALA A 150 -43.88 -8.97 -31.40
CA ALA A 150 -42.97 -8.93 -32.57
C ALA A 150 -42.37 -7.57 -33.00
N ARG A 151 -41.12 -7.20 -32.63
CA ARG A 151 -39.82 -7.73 -33.13
C ARG A 151 -39.62 -7.53 -34.65
N VAL A 152 -38.73 -6.62 -35.07
CA VAL A 152 -37.54 -6.86 -35.94
C VAL A 152 -36.80 -5.55 -36.31
N ASP A 153 -35.48 -5.68 -36.36
CA ASP A 153 -34.36 -4.84 -36.82
C ASP A 153 -34.52 -3.74 -37.91
N ARG A 154 -33.51 -2.83 -37.92
CA ARG A 154 -32.91 -2.08 -39.07
C ARG A 154 -33.74 -0.93 -39.70
N ALA A 155 -33.13 0.11 -40.29
CA ALA A 155 -31.71 0.53 -40.36
C ALA A 155 -31.57 2.05 -40.68
N ALA A 156 -30.35 2.56 -40.48
CA ALA A 156 -29.60 3.58 -41.24
C ALA A 156 -30.31 4.75 -41.98
N GLY A 157 -29.70 5.93 -41.89
CA GLY A 157 -30.06 7.11 -42.70
C GLY A 157 -29.09 8.26 -42.50
N ASP A 158 -27.97 8.26 -43.24
CA ASP A 158 -27.01 9.38 -43.25
C ASP A 158 -27.58 10.63 -43.94
N ALA A 159 -27.33 11.81 -43.36
CA ALA A 159 -27.39 13.09 -44.08
C ALA A 159 -26.60 14.21 -43.37
N SER A 160 -25.36 14.43 -43.82
CA SER A 160 -24.82 15.80 -43.96
C SER A 160 -25.44 16.43 -45.24
N PRO A 161 -25.36 17.76 -45.52
CA PRO A 161 -24.34 18.70 -45.01
C PRO A 161 -24.79 20.16 -44.74
N GLY A 162 -23.83 20.97 -44.29
CA GLY A 162 -23.52 22.21 -45.02
C GLY A 162 -23.83 23.55 -44.33
N PRO A 163 -23.10 24.65 -44.67
CA PRO A 163 -23.11 25.88 -43.87
C PRO A 163 -23.60 27.14 -44.62
N LEU A 164 -23.89 28.20 -43.87
CA LEU A 164 -23.94 29.59 -44.35
C LEU A 164 -23.27 30.54 -43.34
N ALA A 165 -22.93 31.75 -43.79
CA ALA A 165 -22.12 32.74 -43.07
C ALA A 165 -22.78 34.15 -43.09
N ALA A 166 -22.01 35.20 -42.77
CA ALA A 166 -22.36 36.64 -42.74
C ALA A 166 -23.20 37.11 -41.52
N ALA A 167 -23.17 38.38 -41.07
CA ALA A 167 -22.20 39.50 -41.21
C ALA A 167 -22.60 40.68 -40.27
N ALA A 168 -21.84 41.79 -40.33
CA ALA A 168 -22.08 43.13 -39.73
C ALA A 168 -21.92 43.23 -38.19
N ALA A 169 -21.15 44.15 -37.58
CA ALA A 169 -21.09 45.64 -37.57
C ALA A 169 -21.90 46.24 -36.39
N SER A 170 -21.65 47.44 -35.82
CA SER A 170 -20.72 48.54 -36.17
C SER A 170 -20.32 49.42 -34.95
N SER A 171 -19.28 50.27 -35.13
CA SER A 171 -19.13 51.66 -34.61
C SER A 171 -19.34 52.03 -33.13
N GLY A 172 -18.36 52.74 -32.52
CA GLY A 172 -18.58 53.51 -31.28
C GLY A 172 -17.35 54.25 -30.71
N SER A 173 -17.11 55.49 -31.13
CA SER A 173 -16.18 56.44 -30.49
C SER A 173 -16.73 57.87 -30.70
N PRO A 174 -16.65 58.78 -29.71
CA PRO A 174 -15.45 59.59 -29.42
C PRO A 174 -14.92 59.30 -27.98
N ALA A 175 -14.14 60.11 -27.25
CA ALA A 175 -13.63 61.49 -27.40
C ALA A 175 -12.27 61.70 -26.67
N THR A 176 -11.76 62.94 -26.67
CA THR A 176 -10.49 63.35 -26.04
C THR A 176 -10.61 64.68 -25.29
N ALA A 177 -9.91 64.85 -24.16
CA ALA A 177 -9.57 66.16 -23.60
C ALA A 177 -8.23 66.10 -22.84
N SER A 178 -7.33 67.04 -23.15
CA SER A 178 -6.16 67.43 -22.33
C SER A 178 -6.57 68.65 -21.46
N VAL A 179 -5.83 69.18 -20.47
CA VAL A 179 -4.41 69.57 -20.36
C VAL A 179 -4.06 69.71 -18.86
N GLY A 180 -2.79 69.55 -18.47
CA GLY A 180 -2.29 70.09 -17.18
C GLY A 180 -1.00 69.44 -16.68
N ALA A 181 0.07 70.23 -16.51
CA ALA A 181 1.35 69.76 -15.97
C ALA A 181 1.84 70.68 -14.82
N ALA A 182 2.43 70.07 -13.79
CA ALA A 182 3.12 70.73 -12.70
C ALA A 182 4.35 69.90 -12.26
N SER A 183 5.32 70.53 -11.60
CA SER A 183 6.72 70.08 -11.58
C SER A 183 7.17 69.27 -10.34
N ARG A 184 8.33 68.61 -10.46
CA ARG A 184 9.08 68.00 -9.36
C ARG A 184 10.04 69.01 -8.71
N SER A 185 9.91 69.23 -7.41
CA SER A 185 10.98 69.71 -6.52
C SER A 185 10.69 69.31 -5.05
N ASP A 186 11.64 69.55 -4.14
CA ASP A 186 11.47 69.56 -2.67
C ASP A 186 11.35 68.23 -1.89
N ARG A 187 11.90 67.10 -2.39
CA ARG A 187 12.07 65.86 -1.58
C ARG A 187 13.46 65.18 -1.65
N VAL A 188 14.53 65.95 -1.87
CA VAL A 188 15.92 65.42 -1.89
C VAL A 188 16.83 66.05 -0.81
N ALA A 189 16.46 67.21 -0.25
CA ALA A 189 17.33 67.97 0.67
C ALA A 189 17.38 67.46 2.13
N ALA A 190 16.49 66.55 2.54
CA ALA A 190 16.26 66.24 3.96
C ALA A 190 17.03 65.02 4.53
N LEU A 191 17.72 64.24 3.69
CA LEU A 191 18.37 62.98 4.12
C LEU A 191 19.89 63.04 4.27
N ALA A 192 20.54 64.12 3.84
CA ALA A 192 22.00 64.23 3.81
C ALA A 192 22.64 64.69 5.14
N ALA A 193 21.83 65.10 6.13
CA ALA A 193 22.31 65.79 7.33
C ALA A 193 22.54 64.89 8.56
N SER A 194 22.03 63.65 8.59
CA SER A 194 22.08 62.79 9.79
C SER A 194 23.20 61.74 9.82
N LEU A 195 24.02 61.65 8.76
CA LEU A 195 25.12 60.67 8.67
C LEU A 195 26.50 61.19 9.11
N ALA A 196 26.64 62.47 9.48
CA ALA A 196 27.95 63.09 9.73
C ALA A 196 28.52 62.81 11.14
N ASP A 197 27.70 62.75 12.19
CA ASP A 197 28.17 62.75 13.59
C ASP A 197 28.65 61.38 14.12
N ALA A 198 28.36 60.28 13.44
CA ALA A 198 28.64 58.93 13.97
C ALA A 198 30.12 58.49 13.91
N THR A 199 30.97 59.18 13.12
CA THR A 199 32.34 58.71 12.82
C THR A 199 33.44 59.28 13.72
N GLY A 200 33.13 60.20 14.63
CA GLY A 200 34.12 60.84 15.51
C GLY A 200 34.61 60.01 16.71
N ALA A 201 33.79 59.08 17.22
CA ALA A 201 33.97 58.53 18.57
C ALA A 201 34.98 57.37 18.71
N LEU A 202 35.23 56.58 17.65
CA LEU A 202 35.89 55.27 17.75
C LEU A 202 37.43 55.28 17.60
N ARG A 203 38.09 56.44 17.64
CA ARG A 203 39.52 56.59 17.27
C ARG A 203 40.54 56.71 18.40
N ARG A 204 40.19 56.39 19.67
CA ARG A 204 41.07 56.67 20.84
C ARG A 204 41.43 55.51 21.79
N THR A 205 40.98 54.27 21.56
CA THR A 205 41.16 53.14 22.51
C THR A 205 41.81 51.89 21.92
N ALA A 206 42.96 52.04 21.23
CA ALA A 206 43.65 50.92 20.54
C ALA A 206 45.19 50.90 20.69
N ARG A 207 45.71 51.20 21.89
CA ARG A 207 47.10 50.91 22.33
C ARG A 207 47.03 50.58 23.84
N PRO A 208 47.56 49.44 24.35
CA PRO A 208 48.72 48.69 23.85
C PRO A 208 48.57 47.15 23.82
N ALA A 209 48.77 46.51 22.66
CA ALA A 209 48.89 45.04 22.55
C ALA A 209 50.01 44.53 21.63
N GLY A 210 50.48 45.34 20.66
CA GLY A 210 51.36 44.88 19.58
C GLY A 210 52.80 44.48 19.94
N VAL A 211 53.25 44.68 21.18
CA VAL A 211 54.66 44.46 21.58
C VAL A 211 54.96 42.99 21.97
N ALA A 212 53.95 42.23 22.41
CA ALA A 212 54.12 40.82 22.80
C ALA A 212 54.29 39.90 21.58
N ALA A 213 53.40 40.02 20.58
CA ALA A 213 53.37 39.15 19.40
C ALA A 213 54.69 39.18 18.59
N ALA A 214 55.31 40.36 18.46
CA ALA A 214 56.54 40.55 17.71
C ALA A 214 57.76 39.79 18.28
N ARG A 215 57.76 39.41 19.58
CA ARG A 215 58.83 38.60 20.19
C ARG A 215 58.65 37.10 20.00
N LEU A 216 57.42 36.62 19.85
CA LEU A 216 57.12 35.21 19.56
C LEU A 216 57.47 34.83 18.12
N LEU A 217 57.05 35.66 17.15
CA LEU A 217 57.30 35.43 15.72
C LEU A 217 58.79 35.40 15.33
N ARG A 218 59.68 36.02 16.12
CA ARG A 218 61.14 35.95 15.91
C ARG A 218 61.80 34.67 16.46
N ARG A 219 61.10 33.84 17.25
CA ARG A 219 61.66 32.57 17.77
C ARG A 219 61.29 31.35 16.92
N SER A 220 60.12 31.33 16.28
CA SER A 220 59.69 30.24 15.41
C SER A 220 60.54 30.12 14.13
N ALA A 221 60.85 31.24 13.48
CA ALA A 221 61.62 31.29 12.23
C ALA A 221 63.05 30.72 12.33
N ALA A 222 63.63 30.64 13.54
CA ALA A 222 64.96 30.07 13.76
C ALA A 222 64.97 28.52 13.86
N ALA A 223 63.81 27.88 14.06
CA ALA A 223 63.71 26.42 14.21
C ALA A 223 63.60 25.71 12.85
N THR A 224 62.75 26.19 11.95
CA THR A 224 62.53 25.60 10.62
C THR A 224 63.79 25.60 9.75
N ALA A 225 64.63 26.63 9.85
CA ALA A 225 65.89 26.74 9.12
C ALA A 225 66.92 25.62 9.45
N ARG A 226 66.79 24.93 10.59
CA ARG A 226 67.70 23.84 10.99
C ARG A 226 67.25 22.43 10.57
N LEU A 227 65.98 22.25 10.18
CA LEU A 227 65.44 20.95 9.74
C LEU A 227 65.65 20.71 8.24
N ALA A 228 65.53 21.75 7.41
CA ALA A 228 65.74 21.63 5.96
C ALA A 228 67.17 21.16 5.58
N GLY A 229 68.17 21.45 6.41
CA GLY A 229 69.58 21.15 6.13
C GLY A 229 70.02 19.69 6.32
N ARG A 230 69.15 18.76 6.75
CA ARG A 230 69.52 17.35 7.02
C ARG A 230 68.95 16.32 6.05
N ALA A 231 68.05 16.70 5.14
CA ALA A 231 67.45 15.78 4.17
C ALA A 231 68.29 15.56 2.89
N ALA A 232 69.34 16.36 2.67
CA ALA A 232 70.10 16.40 1.41
C ALA A 232 71.30 15.42 1.32
N VAL A 233 71.53 14.56 2.32
CA VAL A 233 72.70 13.65 2.38
C VAL A 233 72.27 12.23 2.80
N ALA A 234 71.48 11.57 1.95
CA ALA A 234 71.08 10.16 2.11
C ALA A 234 70.69 9.48 0.78
N GLY A 235 71.48 9.70 -0.28
CA GLY A 235 71.34 8.99 -1.55
C GLY A 235 72.28 7.80 -1.69
N ALA A 236 71.90 6.83 -2.53
CA ALA A 236 72.73 5.76 -3.11
C ALA A 236 73.23 4.60 -2.21
N ALA A 237 72.32 3.68 -1.87
CA ALA A 237 72.58 2.22 -1.81
C ALA A 237 71.22 1.47 -1.85
N GLY A 238 71.03 0.34 -2.53
CA GLY A 238 71.85 -0.41 -3.50
C GLY A 238 71.01 -1.52 -4.16
N VAL A 239 71.45 -2.08 -5.29
CA VAL A 239 70.68 -3.07 -6.08
C VAL A 239 71.30 -4.47 -6.02
N ARG A 240 70.50 -5.53 -5.77
CA ARG A 240 70.55 -6.92 -6.34
C ARG A 240 69.86 -7.99 -5.47
N SER A 241 69.56 -9.15 -6.08
CA SER A 241 69.29 -10.47 -5.46
C SER A 241 67.93 -10.68 -4.77
N ALA A 242 67.32 -11.88 -4.72
CA ALA A 242 67.45 -13.14 -5.50
C ALA A 242 66.16 -14.00 -5.32
N ALA A 243 66.10 -15.23 -5.86
CA ALA A 243 64.87 -16.06 -5.96
C ALA A 243 64.94 -17.43 -5.24
N ALA A 244 63.86 -18.24 -5.36
CA ALA A 244 63.61 -19.60 -4.81
C ALA A 244 63.22 -19.66 -3.31
N ALA A 245 62.46 -20.64 -2.77
CA ALA A 245 61.75 -21.84 -3.29
C ALA A 245 60.36 -21.97 -2.57
N VAL A 246 59.48 -22.99 -2.64
CA VAL A 246 59.54 -24.48 -2.53
C VAL A 246 58.25 -25.10 -3.14
N ALA A 247 58.18 -26.42 -3.38
CA ALA A 247 57.03 -27.12 -4.02
C ALA A 247 56.58 -28.45 -3.34
N GLY A 248 55.36 -28.93 -3.68
CA GLY A 248 54.80 -30.28 -3.38
C GLY A 248 53.37 -30.39 -3.96
N ARG A 249 53.02 -31.33 -4.87
CA ARG A 249 52.72 -32.79 -4.70
C ARG A 249 51.47 -33.03 -3.81
N THR A 250 50.47 -33.87 -4.15
CA THR A 250 50.42 -35.12 -4.98
C THR A 250 49.12 -35.29 -5.81
N ALA A 251 49.06 -36.34 -6.65
CA ALA A 251 47.87 -36.80 -7.41
C ALA A 251 47.75 -38.37 -7.35
N PRO A 252 47.11 -39.12 -8.29
CA PRO A 252 45.67 -39.47 -8.25
C PRO A 252 45.34 -40.97 -8.44
N PRO A 253 44.04 -41.34 -8.40
CA PRO A 253 43.48 -42.49 -9.15
C PRO A 253 42.12 -42.18 -9.85
N ARG A 254 41.70 -42.82 -10.96
CA ARG A 254 42.45 -43.54 -12.01
C ARG A 254 41.76 -43.46 -13.40
N THR A 255 41.16 -44.55 -13.93
CA THR A 255 40.78 -44.73 -15.37
C THR A 255 39.75 -45.85 -15.58
N GLY A 256 38.98 -45.85 -16.69
CA GLY A 256 38.25 -47.03 -17.20
C GLY A 256 37.39 -46.76 -18.45
N ASP A 257 37.73 -47.36 -19.60
CA ASP A 257 37.06 -47.18 -20.91
C ASP A 257 36.00 -48.25 -21.24
N GLY A 258 35.06 -47.94 -22.15
CA GLY A 258 34.07 -48.89 -22.69
C GLY A 258 33.28 -48.38 -23.91
N ARG A 259 33.51 -48.99 -25.09
CA ARG A 259 32.84 -48.78 -26.40
C ARG A 259 32.49 -50.17 -26.99
N PRO A 260 31.81 -50.30 -28.15
CA PRO A 260 30.60 -49.63 -28.67
C PRO A 260 29.59 -50.64 -29.31
N ALA A 261 28.39 -50.21 -29.74
CA ALA A 261 27.50 -50.83 -30.79
C ALA A 261 26.07 -50.23 -30.77
N ALA A 262 25.20 -50.30 -31.79
CA ALA A 262 25.37 -50.41 -33.26
C ALA A 262 24.02 -50.19 -34.00
N VAL A 263 24.09 -49.61 -35.22
CA VAL A 263 23.24 -49.85 -36.42
C VAL A 263 21.70 -49.73 -36.39
N GLY A 264 21.18 -48.88 -37.29
CA GLY A 264 20.02 -49.17 -38.16
C GLY A 264 18.73 -48.35 -37.92
N SER A 265 17.82 -48.13 -38.89
CA SER A 265 17.88 -47.99 -40.38
C SER A 265 16.44 -47.95 -40.93
N GLY A 266 16.16 -47.11 -41.93
CA GLY A 266 14.82 -46.96 -42.56
C GLY A 266 14.19 -45.60 -42.21
N LEU A 267 13.94 -44.64 -43.11
CA LEU A 267 13.60 -44.65 -44.55
C LEU A 267 12.24 -45.27 -44.86
N TRP A 268 11.25 -44.44 -45.23
CA TRP A 268 10.29 -44.66 -46.33
C TRP A 268 9.56 -43.33 -46.64
N THR A 269 9.10 -43.15 -47.89
CA THR A 269 8.54 -41.88 -48.41
C THR A 269 7.13 -42.04 -48.94
N ARG A 270 6.26 -41.01 -48.86
CA ARG A 270 5.53 -40.37 -50.00
C ARG A 270 4.29 -39.54 -49.61
N LEU A 271 4.08 -38.44 -50.37
CA LEU A 271 2.81 -37.82 -50.84
C LEU A 271 1.74 -37.39 -49.80
N GLY A 272 0.92 -36.34 -50.03
CA GLY A 272 0.85 -35.37 -51.13
C GLY A 272 -0.45 -34.52 -51.06
N PHE A 273 -0.59 -33.52 -51.94
CA PHE A 273 -1.73 -32.55 -52.05
C PHE A 273 -1.92 -31.58 -50.86
N GLY A 274 -2.56 -30.40 -51.01
CA GLY A 274 -3.18 -29.80 -52.20
C GLY A 274 -3.49 -28.29 -52.05
N ALA A 275 -3.90 -27.65 -53.15
CA ALA A 275 -3.99 -26.19 -53.34
C ALA A 275 -5.06 -25.41 -52.52
N GLY A 276 -4.87 -24.08 -52.42
CA GLY A 276 -5.86 -23.08 -52.01
C GLY A 276 -5.27 -21.65 -52.10
N ALA A 277 -5.94 -20.69 -52.75
CA ALA A 277 -5.33 -19.41 -53.15
C ALA A 277 -6.24 -18.17 -53.03
N GLY A 278 -5.61 -16.97 -52.92
CA GLY A 278 -6.22 -15.64 -53.10
C GLY A 278 -6.27 -14.75 -51.83
N LEU A 279 -6.18 -13.42 -51.90
CA LEU A 279 -5.85 -12.51 -53.02
C LEU A 279 -5.41 -11.09 -52.49
N LEU A 280 -4.72 -10.30 -53.35
CA LEU A 280 -4.32 -8.84 -53.38
C LEU A 280 -5.00 -7.82 -52.39
N VAL A 281 -4.46 -6.63 -52.02
CA VAL A 281 -3.69 -5.50 -52.69
C VAL A 281 -2.87 -4.71 -51.58
N ALA A 282 -2.00 -3.67 -51.65
CA ALA A 282 -1.46 -2.56 -52.52
C ALA A 282 -2.41 -1.36 -52.85
N PHE A 283 -2.06 -0.05 -52.98
CA PHE A 283 -0.86 0.83 -53.18
C PHE A 283 -0.86 2.03 -52.15
N LEU A 284 0.07 2.99 -51.94
CA LEU A 284 1.30 3.58 -52.57
C LEU A 284 1.07 4.81 -53.52
N VAL A 285 1.71 6.01 -53.47
CA VAL A 285 2.48 6.85 -52.48
C VAL A 285 2.98 8.19 -53.16
N VAL A 286 3.68 9.13 -52.45
CA VAL A 286 4.49 10.32 -52.95
C VAL A 286 3.72 11.61 -53.41
N MET A 287 4.25 12.84 -53.61
CA MET A 287 4.99 13.92 -52.83
C MET A 287 4.75 15.30 -53.59
N VAL A 288 5.46 16.47 -53.58
CA VAL A 288 6.73 17.03 -53.00
C VAL A 288 6.82 18.60 -53.07
N TRP A 289 7.59 19.26 -52.17
CA TRP A 289 8.22 20.63 -52.29
C TRP A 289 7.26 21.88 -52.41
N ARG A 290 7.63 23.18 -52.64
CA ARG A 290 8.89 23.91 -53.03
C ARG A 290 8.90 25.43 -52.65
N GLU A 291 10.00 26.14 -52.99
CA GLU A 291 10.17 27.61 -53.24
C GLU A 291 10.30 28.63 -52.06
N GLN A 292 10.59 29.92 -52.33
CA GLN A 292 11.96 30.52 -52.36
C GLN A 292 12.01 32.08 -52.28
N THR A 293 13.10 32.69 -51.75
CA THR A 293 13.76 33.97 -52.20
C THR A 293 15.02 34.27 -51.34
N ALA A 294 16.12 34.82 -51.90
CA ALA A 294 17.41 34.96 -51.18
C ALA A 294 18.44 36.08 -51.59
N PRO A 295 19.62 35.82 -52.23
CA PRO A 295 20.96 36.22 -51.71
C PRO A 295 21.85 37.02 -52.72
N PRO A 296 23.19 37.28 -52.54
CA PRO A 296 24.14 37.03 -51.43
C PRO A 296 24.65 38.39 -50.84
N PRO A 297 25.94 38.86 -50.74
CA PRO A 297 27.32 38.36 -51.04
C PRO A 297 28.12 37.99 -49.73
N SER A 298 29.45 37.82 -49.62
CA SER A 298 30.60 37.85 -50.55
C SER A 298 31.64 36.74 -50.21
N ALA A 299 32.51 36.37 -51.17
CA ALA A 299 33.54 35.30 -51.12
C ALA A 299 34.67 35.66 -52.15
N PRO A 300 35.61 34.80 -52.63
CA PRO A 300 36.02 33.41 -52.34
C PRO A 300 37.60 33.35 -52.12
N PRO A 301 38.43 32.29 -52.41
CA PRO A 301 38.17 30.91 -52.88
C PRO A 301 38.94 29.71 -52.24
N ALA A 302 38.21 28.58 -52.22
CA ALA A 302 38.57 27.16 -52.44
C ALA A 302 40.02 26.60 -52.45
N VAL A 303 40.17 25.45 -51.75
CA VAL A 303 40.77 24.18 -52.24
C VAL A 303 39.95 23.00 -51.64
N GLU A 304 39.86 21.85 -52.33
CA GLU A 304 39.15 20.62 -51.91
C GLU A 304 39.86 19.38 -52.52
N PRO A 305 39.57 18.12 -52.10
CA PRO A 305 39.88 17.47 -50.82
C PRO A 305 41.07 16.47 -50.95
N PRO A 306 41.30 15.56 -49.97
CA PRO A 306 40.88 14.18 -50.25
C PRO A 306 40.22 13.44 -49.06
N SER A 307 39.68 12.25 -49.34
CA SER A 307 38.92 11.40 -48.41
C SER A 307 39.78 10.35 -47.68
N ALA A 308 39.51 10.14 -46.38
CA ALA A 308 39.66 8.84 -45.70
C ALA A 308 38.96 8.85 -44.33
N GLY A 309 37.92 8.03 -44.15
CA GLY A 309 37.30 7.78 -42.83
C GLY A 309 37.86 6.52 -42.19
N ALA A 310 38.69 6.66 -41.15
CA ALA A 310 39.27 5.53 -40.41
C ALA A 310 39.16 5.71 -38.90
N GLY A 311 38.18 5.05 -38.28
CA GLY A 311 38.03 5.02 -36.82
C GLY A 311 39.13 4.20 -36.15
N VAL A 312 39.64 4.68 -35.01
CA VAL A 312 40.64 3.99 -34.19
C VAL A 312 39.95 3.26 -33.05
N ALA A 313 40.17 1.95 -32.92
CA ALA A 313 39.60 1.15 -31.84
C ALA A 313 40.59 1.02 -30.67
N LEU A 314 40.31 1.71 -29.56
CA LEU A 314 41.07 1.57 -28.31
C LEU A 314 40.66 0.27 -27.58
N ALA A 315 41.65 -0.51 -27.13
CA ALA A 315 41.43 -1.72 -26.32
C ALA A 315 42.17 -1.60 -24.99
N ILE A 316 41.41 -1.53 -23.88
CA ILE A 316 41.94 -1.45 -22.51
C ILE A 316 41.82 -2.85 -21.87
N GLY A 317 42.92 -3.36 -21.30
CA GLY A 317 42.94 -4.67 -20.64
C GLY A 317 42.42 -4.62 -19.21
N GLU A 318 41.31 -5.32 -18.93
CA GLU A 318 40.68 -5.29 -17.60
C GLU A 318 41.39 -6.15 -16.54
N ARG A 319 41.38 -5.64 -15.29
CA ARG A 319 41.04 -6.42 -14.09
C ARG A 319 40.10 -5.60 -13.19
N GLY A 320 38.81 -5.60 -13.51
CA GLY A 320 37.77 -4.90 -12.75
C GLY A 320 36.76 -4.24 -13.69
N GLN A 321 35.59 -4.86 -13.85
CA GLN A 321 34.63 -4.57 -14.91
C GLN A 321 34.07 -3.13 -14.86
N ILE A 322 34.01 -2.50 -16.03
CA ILE A 322 32.84 -1.83 -16.64
C ILE A 322 33.35 -1.22 -17.97
N GLY A 323 33.06 -1.91 -19.07
CA GLY A 323 33.59 -1.56 -20.40
C GLY A 323 32.82 -0.42 -21.08
N GLY A 324 33.36 0.79 -21.03
CA GLY A 324 32.98 1.89 -21.93
C GLY A 324 33.83 1.87 -23.20
N ARG A 325 33.20 2.00 -24.38
CA ARG A 325 33.92 2.17 -25.65
C ARG A 325 34.15 3.66 -25.90
N LEU A 326 35.38 4.05 -26.26
CA LEU A 326 35.74 5.43 -26.57
C LEU A 326 36.14 5.53 -28.04
N ASP A 327 35.34 6.26 -28.82
CA ASP A 327 35.69 6.64 -30.19
C ASP A 327 36.53 7.93 -30.17
N VAL A 328 37.69 7.91 -30.85
CA VAL A 328 38.61 9.05 -30.94
C VAL A 328 39.04 9.24 -32.39
N SER A 329 38.93 10.47 -32.88
CA SER A 329 39.35 10.83 -34.24
C SER A 329 40.84 11.19 -34.26
N LEU A 330 41.59 10.55 -35.16
CA LEU A 330 42.95 10.98 -35.50
C LEU A 330 42.86 12.21 -36.41
N ALA A 331 43.35 13.36 -35.94
CA ALA A 331 43.30 14.61 -36.70
C ALA A 331 44.52 14.81 -37.60
N ALA A 332 45.70 14.36 -37.14
CA ALA A 332 46.93 14.36 -37.93
C ALA A 332 47.90 13.28 -37.45
N LEU A 333 48.78 12.83 -38.35
CA LEU A 333 49.97 12.07 -38.05
C LEU A 333 51.16 12.80 -38.70
N ALA A 334 52.28 12.94 -38.00
CA ALA A 334 53.49 13.48 -38.62
C ALA A 334 54.05 12.48 -39.65
N ALA A 335 54.68 12.99 -40.70
CA ALA A 335 55.18 12.19 -41.81
C ALA A 335 56.33 11.22 -41.44
N ASP A 336 56.92 11.38 -40.25
CA ASP A 336 57.91 10.47 -39.67
C ASP A 336 57.28 9.35 -38.81
N GLY A 337 55.96 9.38 -38.60
CA GLY A 337 55.23 8.48 -37.71
C GLY A 337 55.51 8.67 -36.21
N SER A 338 56.29 9.67 -35.80
CA SER A 338 56.75 9.80 -34.39
C SER A 338 55.80 10.59 -33.51
N THR A 339 54.90 11.41 -34.08
CA THR A 339 53.83 12.11 -33.36
C THR A 339 52.46 11.95 -34.03
N ALA A 340 51.42 11.91 -33.19
CA ALA A 340 50.02 11.80 -33.60
C ALA A 340 49.17 12.84 -32.84
N THR A 341 48.31 13.57 -33.54
CA THR A 341 47.36 14.50 -32.94
C THR A 341 45.97 13.88 -32.93
N ILE A 342 45.40 13.75 -31.73
CA ILE A 342 44.06 13.19 -31.47
C ILE A 342 43.11 14.28 -30.99
N VAL A 343 41.84 14.16 -31.34
CA VAL A 343 40.76 15.03 -30.83
C VAL A 343 39.79 14.18 -30.01
N PRO A 344 39.73 14.32 -28.68
CA PRO A 344 38.68 13.72 -27.88
C PRO A 344 37.34 14.44 -28.14
N ALA A 345 36.23 13.72 -28.10
CA ALA A 345 34.91 14.28 -28.37
C ALA A 345 34.54 15.39 -27.37
N GLY A 346 34.64 16.66 -27.81
CA GLY A 346 34.35 17.85 -27.01
C GLY A 346 35.54 18.48 -26.28
N GLY A 347 36.80 18.16 -26.65
CA GLY A 347 38.00 18.78 -26.09
C GLY A 347 39.04 19.20 -27.12
N ASP A 348 40.04 19.96 -26.67
CA ASP A 348 41.12 20.49 -27.52
C ASP A 348 42.03 19.38 -28.11
N PRO A 349 42.62 19.59 -29.30
CA PRO A 349 43.52 18.63 -29.94
C PRO A 349 44.80 18.38 -29.11
N LEU A 350 45.02 17.11 -28.73
CA LEU A 350 46.22 16.67 -28.02
C LEU A 350 47.22 16.02 -28.97
N THR A 351 48.47 16.48 -28.95
CA THR A 351 49.58 15.89 -29.73
C THR A 351 50.43 14.99 -28.83
N LEU A 352 50.42 13.69 -29.14
CA LEU A 352 51.18 12.65 -28.44
C LEU A 352 52.43 12.27 -29.24
N ARG A 353 53.53 11.92 -28.55
CA ARG A 353 54.76 11.38 -29.16
C ARG A 353 54.93 9.91 -28.83
N LEU A 354 55.45 9.12 -29.77
CA LEU A 354 55.65 7.68 -29.61
C LEU A 354 56.46 7.37 -28.34
N GLY A 355 55.96 6.46 -27.50
CA GLY A 355 56.59 6.08 -26.23
C GLY A 355 56.46 7.10 -25.09
N THR A 356 55.81 8.26 -25.29
CA THR A 356 55.53 9.23 -24.22
C THR A 356 54.14 9.02 -23.61
N SER A 357 54.05 9.13 -22.29
CA SER A 357 52.79 9.19 -21.55
C SER A 357 52.34 10.64 -21.37
N VAL A 358 51.07 10.92 -21.67
CA VAL A 358 50.40 12.18 -21.29
C VAL A 358 49.20 11.85 -20.42
N GLU A 359 49.07 12.56 -19.30
CA GLU A 359 47.88 12.48 -18.45
C GLU A 359 46.78 13.36 -19.04
N VAL A 360 45.61 12.76 -19.27
CA VAL A 360 44.43 13.42 -19.84
C VAL A 360 43.26 13.27 -18.88
N PRO A 361 42.61 14.36 -18.45
CA PRO A 361 41.40 14.28 -17.63
C PRO A 361 40.20 13.85 -18.48
N PHE A 362 39.49 12.81 -18.04
CA PHE A 362 38.27 12.30 -18.65
C PHE A 362 37.16 12.27 -17.58
N GLY A 363 36.33 13.32 -17.55
CA GLY A 363 35.29 13.49 -16.54
C GLY A 363 35.90 13.60 -15.14
N SER A 364 35.55 12.67 -14.24
CA SER A 364 36.05 12.64 -12.85
C SER A 364 37.38 11.89 -12.65
N ARG A 365 37.97 11.32 -13.70
CA ARG A 365 39.20 10.51 -13.64
C ARG A 365 40.32 11.12 -14.47
N VAL A 366 41.57 10.83 -14.12
CA VAL A 366 42.73 11.04 -15.02
C VAL A 366 43.16 9.70 -15.61
N CYS A 367 43.48 9.71 -16.90
CA CYS A 367 44.05 8.59 -17.61
C CYS A 367 45.45 8.95 -18.13
N ALA A 368 46.45 8.17 -17.75
CA ALA A 368 47.77 8.23 -18.39
C ALA A 368 47.70 7.47 -19.70
N VAL A 369 47.88 8.16 -20.82
CA VAL A 369 47.71 7.67 -22.19
C VAL A 369 49.06 7.65 -22.91
N VAL A 370 49.45 6.49 -23.46
CA VAL A 370 50.72 6.28 -24.17
C VAL A 370 50.44 5.88 -25.62
N LEU A 371 51.06 6.59 -26.57
CA LEU A 371 51.12 6.17 -27.97
C LEU A 371 52.19 5.08 -28.12
N THR A 372 51.79 3.81 -28.27
CA THR A 372 52.68 2.64 -28.22
C THR A 372 53.12 2.12 -29.59
N GLY A 373 52.44 2.51 -30.66
CA GLY A 373 52.83 2.16 -32.03
C GLY A 373 52.01 2.90 -33.08
N VAL A 374 52.48 2.89 -34.33
CA VAL A 374 51.71 3.33 -35.50
C VAL A 374 51.98 2.36 -36.65
N SER A 375 50.94 1.85 -37.28
CA SER A 375 51.02 0.88 -38.39
C SER A 375 49.84 1.08 -39.34
N ASP A 376 50.07 1.04 -40.65
CA ASP A 376 49.03 1.12 -41.69
C ASP A 376 48.08 2.33 -41.52
N GLY A 377 48.65 3.49 -41.16
CA GLY A 377 47.90 4.73 -40.90
C GLY A 377 47.09 4.75 -39.60
N ARG A 378 47.20 3.72 -38.75
CA ARG A 378 46.47 3.59 -37.48
C ARG A 378 47.43 3.72 -36.30
N ALA A 379 47.08 4.62 -35.37
CA ALA A 379 47.75 4.73 -34.08
C ALA A 379 47.28 3.64 -33.11
N VAL A 380 48.23 2.97 -32.46
CA VAL A 380 47.99 2.06 -31.33
C VAL A 380 48.31 2.83 -30.05
N VAL A 381 47.31 2.91 -29.17
CA VAL A 381 47.37 3.70 -27.93
C VAL A 381 46.95 2.80 -26.77
N SER A 382 47.65 2.87 -25.65
CA SER A 382 47.29 2.18 -24.41
C SER A 382 47.15 3.19 -23.28
N GLY A 383 46.09 3.10 -22.48
CA GLY A 383 45.87 3.99 -21.34
C GLY A 383 45.46 3.25 -20.08
N ASN A 384 45.93 3.75 -18.93
CA ASN A 384 45.49 3.34 -17.59
C ASN A 384 44.89 4.54 -16.88
N CYS A 385 43.68 4.38 -16.33
CA CYS A 385 42.99 5.43 -15.58
C CYS A 385 43.01 5.13 -14.08
N VAL A 386 43.55 6.05 -13.28
CA VAL A 386 43.76 5.85 -11.84
C VAL A 386 43.36 7.11 -11.08
N GLY A 387 42.53 6.93 -10.04
CA GLY A 387 42.14 8.00 -9.12
C GLY A 387 41.00 8.90 -9.62
N THR A 388 40.34 9.52 -8.65
CA THR A 388 39.44 10.66 -8.85
C THR A 388 40.21 11.95 -8.63
N VAL A 389 40.07 12.92 -9.53
CA VAL A 389 40.71 14.24 -9.36
C VAL A 389 40.04 14.98 -8.21
N PRO A 390 40.78 15.55 -7.23
CA PRO A 390 40.18 16.46 -6.26
C PRO A 390 39.61 17.68 -7.01
N PRO A 391 38.39 18.16 -6.70
CA PRO A 391 37.82 19.32 -7.36
C PRO A 391 38.72 20.56 -7.14
N ALA A 392 38.71 21.46 -8.12
CA ALA A 392 39.40 22.75 -8.02
C ALA A 392 39.03 23.46 -6.69
N PRO A 393 39.96 24.20 -6.07
CA PRO A 393 39.79 24.70 -4.70
C PRO A 393 38.59 25.64 -4.58
N THR A 394 37.48 25.07 -4.13
CA THR A 394 36.32 25.80 -3.65
C THR A 394 36.60 26.29 -2.24
N GLU A 395 36.08 27.47 -1.89
CA GLU A 395 36.27 28.02 -0.55
C GLU A 395 35.66 27.07 0.49
N ILE A 396 36.54 26.51 1.33
CA ILE A 396 36.17 25.70 2.49
C ILE A 396 35.87 26.67 3.63
N SER A 397 34.77 26.44 4.35
CA SER A 397 34.39 27.24 5.51
C SER A 397 35.49 27.26 6.58
N ALA A 398 35.45 28.27 7.45
CA ALA A 398 36.13 28.16 8.74
C ALA A 398 35.64 26.90 9.49
N PRO A 399 36.50 26.24 10.28
CA PRO A 399 36.10 25.10 11.10
C PRO A 399 35.16 25.54 12.23
N VAL A 400 34.03 24.83 12.36
CA VAL A 400 33.00 25.07 13.38
C VAL A 400 32.99 23.91 14.36
N GLU A 401 32.98 24.21 15.66
CA GLU A 401 33.17 23.21 16.71
C GLU A 401 31.87 22.87 17.45
N ARG A 402 31.74 21.59 17.87
CA ARG A 402 30.61 21.06 18.65
C ARG A 402 31.16 20.23 19.81
N LEU A 403 30.50 20.29 20.97
CA LEU A 403 30.69 19.33 22.06
C LEU A 403 29.55 18.30 22.02
N VAL A 404 29.87 17.01 22.10
CA VAL A 404 28.93 15.89 22.04
C VAL A 404 29.35 14.72 22.90
N ARG A 405 28.40 14.03 23.52
CA ARG A 405 28.58 12.84 24.35
C ARG A 405 28.35 11.54 23.57
N SER A 406 28.58 10.42 24.25
CA SER A 406 28.28 9.09 23.73
C SER A 406 26.77 8.88 23.61
N GLY A 407 26.26 8.72 22.39
CA GLY A 407 24.84 8.64 22.07
C GLY A 407 24.26 9.90 21.40
N ASP A 408 25.00 11.02 21.41
CA ASP A 408 24.53 12.29 20.84
C ASP A 408 24.63 12.32 19.31
N ARG A 409 23.92 13.28 18.70
CA ARG A 409 24.03 13.63 17.28
C ARG A 409 24.46 15.09 17.16
N ALA A 410 25.69 15.33 16.69
CA ALA A 410 26.06 16.69 16.27
C ALA A 410 25.38 17.00 14.93
N VAL A 411 24.83 18.20 14.82
CA VAL A 411 24.24 18.71 13.58
C VAL A 411 25.00 19.96 13.14
N PHE A 412 25.26 20.04 11.84
CA PHE A 412 25.95 21.12 11.16
C PHE A 412 25.19 21.50 9.88
N ALA A 413 25.23 22.78 9.51
CA ALA A 413 24.66 23.35 8.28
C ALA A 413 23.17 23.02 8.07
N GLY A 414 22.35 23.19 9.12
CA GLY A 414 20.89 23.09 9.08
C GLY A 414 20.36 21.67 8.85
N GLY A 415 21.05 20.66 9.36
CA GLY A 415 20.66 19.24 9.20
C GLY A 415 21.28 18.54 8.00
N ARG A 416 22.11 19.23 7.19
CA ARG A 416 22.80 18.61 6.04
C ARG A 416 23.89 17.62 6.46
N LEU A 417 24.70 18.00 7.45
CA LEU A 417 25.76 17.15 7.98
C LEU A 417 25.39 16.73 9.41
N GLU A 418 25.00 15.48 9.57
CA GLU A 418 24.78 14.83 10.87
C GLU A 418 25.99 13.95 11.23
N VAL A 419 26.44 14.00 12.49
CA VAL A 419 27.48 13.12 13.03
C VAL A 419 26.93 12.43 14.28
N ALA A 420 26.53 11.17 14.14
CA ALA A 420 25.93 10.37 15.20
C ALA A 420 27.00 9.64 16.01
N VAL A 421 27.29 10.10 17.23
CA VAL A 421 28.34 9.55 18.09
C VAL A 421 27.84 8.30 18.81
N SER A 422 28.47 7.16 18.52
CA SER A 422 28.17 5.88 19.19
C SER A 422 29.02 5.66 20.44
N MET A 423 30.31 6.06 20.42
CA MET A 423 31.24 5.85 21.53
C MET A 423 32.31 6.95 21.58
N VAL A 424 32.39 7.66 22.70
CA VAL A 424 33.58 8.45 23.07
C VAL A 424 34.55 7.54 23.81
N SER A 425 35.82 7.45 23.39
CA SER A 425 36.81 6.61 24.09
C SER A 425 37.17 7.19 25.46
N PRO A 426 37.09 6.42 26.56
CA PRO A 426 37.55 6.87 27.89
C PRO A 426 39.05 7.22 27.93
N ALA A 427 39.84 6.71 26.97
CA ALA A 427 41.25 7.04 26.83
C ALA A 427 41.51 8.33 26.00
N GLY A 428 40.47 9.06 25.59
CA GLY A 428 40.54 10.38 24.97
C GLY A 428 40.99 10.43 23.50
N GLY A 429 41.70 9.42 23.00
CA GLY A 429 42.34 9.44 21.67
C GLY A 429 41.45 9.09 20.46
N THR A 430 40.27 8.50 20.67
CA THR A 430 39.39 8.05 19.56
C THR A 430 37.89 8.29 19.81
N LEU A 431 37.14 8.44 18.73
CA LEU A 431 35.69 8.68 18.71
C LEU A 431 35.04 7.80 17.64
N ARG A 432 34.00 7.03 17.97
CA ARG A 432 33.23 6.26 16.97
C ARG A 432 31.95 6.97 16.60
N ALA A 433 31.81 7.36 15.34
CA ALA A 433 30.64 8.09 14.86
C ALA A 433 30.23 7.67 13.43
N GLY A 434 28.92 7.68 13.16
CA GLY A 434 28.39 7.59 11.79
C GLY A 434 28.32 8.99 11.17
N LEU A 435 28.89 9.16 9.97
CA LEU A 435 28.95 10.43 9.25
C LEU A 435 27.86 10.49 8.16
N ALA A 436 27.00 11.50 8.18
CA ALA A 436 25.93 11.75 7.20
C ALA A 436 25.03 10.52 6.88
N GLY A 437 24.76 9.68 7.90
CA GLY A 437 23.99 8.44 7.75
C GLY A 437 24.78 7.24 7.21
N GLY A 438 26.07 7.39 6.96
CA GLY A 438 27.01 6.31 6.61
C GLY A 438 27.32 5.36 7.77
N PRO A 439 28.21 4.37 7.55
CA PRO A 439 28.63 3.42 8.58
C PRO A 439 29.35 4.12 9.74
N VAL A 440 29.43 3.43 10.90
CA VAL A 440 30.15 3.95 12.07
C VAL A 440 31.66 3.79 11.85
N GLU A 441 32.32 4.92 11.63
CA GLU A 441 33.77 5.04 11.48
C GLU A 441 34.43 5.35 12.82
N THR A 442 35.76 5.22 12.90
CA THR A 442 36.55 5.57 14.09
C THR A 442 37.45 6.76 13.74
N LEU A 443 37.12 7.93 14.27
CA LEU A 443 37.89 9.16 14.13
C LEU A 443 39.01 9.18 15.19
N GLU A 444 40.25 9.30 14.73
CA GLU A 444 41.42 9.50 15.60
C GLU A 444 41.62 10.99 15.90
N GLN A 445 42.16 11.31 17.08
CA GLN A 445 42.32 12.71 17.48
C GLN A 445 43.26 13.46 16.53
N GLY A 446 42.77 14.55 15.93
CA GLY A 446 43.49 15.38 14.98
C GLY A 446 43.45 14.88 13.52
N VAL A 447 42.85 13.72 13.25
CA VAL A 447 42.70 13.18 11.89
C VAL A 447 41.32 13.54 11.33
N PRO A 448 41.22 14.33 10.25
CA PRO A 448 39.95 14.62 9.60
C PRO A 448 39.49 13.45 8.71
N ALA A 449 38.23 13.04 8.85
CA ALA A 449 37.53 12.23 7.87
C ALA A 449 36.85 13.15 6.84
N VAL A 450 36.84 12.77 5.57
CA VAL A 450 36.18 13.52 4.49
C VAL A 450 34.89 12.81 4.11
N VAL A 451 33.76 13.51 4.22
CA VAL A 451 32.42 13.02 3.88
C VAL A 451 31.79 13.95 2.83
N HIS A 452 31.13 13.36 1.82
CA HIS A 452 30.47 14.11 0.76
C HIS A 452 28.97 14.22 1.03
N VAL A 453 28.43 15.44 1.01
CA VAL A 453 27.06 15.76 1.43
C VAL A 453 26.40 16.64 0.36
N GLY A 454 25.42 16.11 -0.37
CA GLY A 454 24.67 16.89 -1.37
C GLY A 454 25.47 17.45 -2.54
N GLY A 455 26.70 16.98 -2.75
CA GLY A 455 27.67 17.53 -3.72
C GLY A 455 28.79 18.36 -3.09
N ASP A 456 28.61 18.84 -1.86
CA ASP A 456 29.67 19.49 -1.09
C ASP A 456 30.61 18.45 -0.45
N SER A 457 31.85 18.86 -0.17
CA SER A 457 32.85 18.06 0.56
C SER A 457 33.07 18.64 1.95
N CYS A 458 32.93 17.82 2.99
CA CYS A 458 33.06 18.21 4.39
C CYS A 458 34.17 17.43 5.08
N SER A 459 35.07 18.14 5.75
CA SER A 459 36.09 17.60 6.65
C SER A 459 35.55 17.61 8.08
N VAL A 460 35.38 16.43 8.69
CA VAL A 460 34.98 16.25 10.09
C VAL A 460 36.18 15.73 10.89
N ALA A 461 36.63 16.48 11.89
CA ALA A 461 37.75 16.14 12.74
C ALA A 461 37.31 15.96 14.20
N PHE A 462 37.86 14.96 14.88
CA PHE A 462 37.79 14.83 16.34
C PHE A 462 38.99 15.56 16.95
N LEU A 463 38.75 16.57 17.79
CA LEU A 463 39.80 17.41 18.37
C LEU A 463 40.27 16.96 19.77
N GLY A 464 39.60 15.98 20.37
CA GLY A 464 39.86 15.46 21.72
C GLY A 464 38.64 15.56 22.64
N THR A 465 38.77 15.14 23.90
CA THR A 465 37.70 15.25 24.90
C THR A 465 37.83 16.49 25.78
N VAL A 466 36.69 16.96 26.29
CA VAL A 466 36.55 17.99 27.33
C VAL A 466 35.62 17.42 28.39
N GLY A 467 36.19 16.79 29.42
CA GLY A 467 35.43 15.97 30.36
C GLY A 467 34.91 14.70 29.68
N ASP A 468 33.61 14.45 29.79
CA ASP A 468 32.92 13.31 29.16
C ASP A 468 32.41 13.57 27.74
N ALA A 469 32.53 14.82 27.25
CA ALA A 469 32.18 15.19 25.88
C ALA A 469 33.39 15.12 24.93
N ALA A 470 33.17 14.62 23.73
CA ALA A 470 34.06 14.79 22.58
C ALA A 470 33.86 16.15 21.93
N ARG A 471 34.97 16.78 21.53
CA ARG A 471 35.00 18.02 20.75
C ARG A 471 35.17 17.67 19.28
N LEU A 472 34.11 17.81 18.50
CA LEU A 472 34.10 17.70 17.05
C LEU A 472 34.36 19.05 16.40
N SER A 473 34.88 19.02 15.18
CA SER A 473 34.92 20.16 14.28
C SER A 473 34.51 19.74 12.86
N ALA A 474 33.76 20.59 12.16
CA ALA A 474 33.41 20.42 10.76
C ALA A 474 33.82 21.65 9.94
N ALA A 475 34.27 21.43 8.71
CA ALA A 475 34.50 22.47 7.70
C ALA A 475 34.05 21.94 6.33
N CYS A 476 33.26 22.72 5.58
CA CYS A 476 32.63 22.26 4.33
C CYS A 476 32.87 23.23 3.17
N SER A 477 32.91 22.70 1.94
CA SER A 477 32.86 23.51 0.71
C SER A 477 31.44 24.01 0.40
N GLY A 478 31.34 24.93 -0.56
CA GLY A 478 30.10 25.21 -1.31
C GLY A 478 28.93 25.71 -0.47
N GLU A 479 27.71 25.22 -0.73
CA GLU A 479 26.50 25.77 -0.09
C GLU A 479 26.42 25.38 1.40
N THR A 480 26.78 24.14 1.71
CA THR A 480 26.87 23.62 3.08
C THR A 480 27.95 24.38 3.86
N GLY A 481 29.07 24.72 3.22
CA GLY A 481 30.10 25.62 3.77
C GLY A 481 29.58 27.01 4.13
N ARG A 482 28.82 27.67 3.25
CA ARG A 482 28.21 28.99 3.53
C ARG A 482 27.24 28.95 4.70
N ARG A 483 26.38 27.93 4.77
CA ARG A 483 25.47 27.71 5.91
C ARG A 483 26.24 27.53 7.22
N LEU A 484 27.34 26.78 7.17
CA LEU A 484 28.20 26.51 8.33
C LEU A 484 28.90 27.77 8.86
N VAL A 485 29.34 28.69 7.99
CA VAL A 485 29.84 30.01 8.41
C VAL A 485 28.73 30.84 9.06
N ALA A 486 27.52 30.85 8.49
CA ALA A 486 26.39 31.60 9.05
C ALA A 486 25.98 31.08 10.45
N GLU A 487 26.00 29.76 10.67
CA GLU A 487 25.83 29.16 12.00
C GLU A 487 26.92 29.64 12.98
N ALA A 488 28.19 29.64 12.55
CA ALA A 488 29.31 30.08 13.38
C ALA A 488 29.23 31.56 13.79
N GLU A 489 28.87 32.45 12.86
CA GLU A 489 28.68 33.89 13.14
C GLU A 489 27.51 34.13 14.11
N VAL A 490 26.42 33.39 13.94
CA VAL A 490 25.26 33.41 14.84
C VAL A 490 25.63 32.90 16.23
N GLU A 491 26.43 31.84 16.33
CA GLU A 491 26.87 31.26 17.62
C GLU A 491 27.93 32.09 18.34
N ALA A 492 28.85 32.70 17.62
CA ALA A 492 29.73 33.73 18.15
C ALA A 492 28.93 34.94 18.68
N THR A 493 27.81 35.27 18.02
CA THR A 493 26.87 36.31 18.46
C THR A 493 26.03 35.87 19.68
N PHE A 494 25.72 34.58 19.84
CA PHE A 494 24.95 34.06 21.00
C PHE A 494 25.68 34.16 22.34
N ALA A 495 27.02 34.06 22.33
CA ALA A 495 27.86 33.95 23.52
C ALA A 495 27.54 34.92 24.70
N PRO A 496 27.10 36.18 24.50
CA PRO A 496 26.81 37.13 25.59
C PRO A 496 25.32 37.27 25.96
N HIS A 497 24.39 36.51 25.38
CA HIS A 497 22.97 36.93 25.31
C HIS A 497 21.94 36.13 26.13
N ARG A 498 20.79 36.78 26.35
CA ARG A 498 19.93 36.55 27.51
C ARG A 498 19.10 35.27 27.39
N ARG A 499 19.21 34.41 28.41
CA ARG A 499 18.31 33.27 28.61
C ARG A 499 16.90 33.78 28.92
N THR A 500 15.90 33.25 28.22
CA THR A 500 14.47 33.47 28.49
C THR A 500 13.88 32.16 28.98
N ALA A 501 13.42 32.10 30.22
CA ALA A 501 12.68 30.94 30.71
C ALA A 501 11.25 30.95 30.12
N VAL A 502 10.92 29.93 29.33
CA VAL A 502 9.62 29.79 28.66
C VAL A 502 8.94 28.52 29.19
N PRO A 503 7.80 28.64 29.90
CA PRO A 503 7.11 27.47 30.41
C PRO A 503 6.52 26.59 29.30
N THR A 504 6.31 25.31 29.59
CA THR A 504 5.57 24.37 28.74
C THR A 504 4.16 24.91 28.45
N ASP A 505 3.71 24.68 27.22
CA ASP A 505 2.45 25.15 26.63
C ASP A 505 2.30 26.68 26.59
N ARG A 506 3.42 27.41 26.44
CA ARG A 506 3.46 28.86 26.21
C ARG A 506 4.18 29.21 24.91
N THR A 507 3.82 30.37 24.38
CA THR A 507 4.58 31.08 23.35
C THR A 507 5.43 32.19 23.99
N ALA A 508 6.70 32.23 23.63
CA ALA A 508 7.57 33.37 23.83
C ALA A 508 7.69 34.17 22.53
N THR A 509 7.28 35.43 22.57
CA THR A 509 7.33 36.34 21.42
C THR A 509 8.57 37.21 21.52
N PHE A 510 9.42 37.16 20.50
CA PHE A 510 10.67 37.89 20.38
C PHE A 510 10.57 39.00 19.32
N LEU A 511 11.57 39.90 19.31
CA LEU A 511 11.76 40.95 18.29
C LEU A 511 10.50 41.79 17.99
N GLY A 512 9.70 42.09 19.02
CA GLY A 512 8.51 42.93 18.89
C GLY A 512 7.34 42.28 18.14
N GLY A 513 7.26 40.95 18.14
CA GLY A 513 6.20 40.23 17.42
C GLY A 513 6.57 39.76 16.02
N LEU A 514 7.87 39.73 15.68
CA LEU A 514 8.36 39.13 14.45
C LEU A 514 8.50 37.60 14.54
N LEU A 515 8.92 37.09 15.69
CA LEU A 515 9.27 35.68 15.93
C LEU A 515 8.51 35.15 17.15
N ASP A 516 7.58 34.22 16.94
CA ASP A 516 6.85 33.50 17.99
C ASP A 516 7.44 32.08 18.18
N VAL A 517 7.88 31.73 19.38
CA VAL A 517 8.39 30.38 19.71
C VAL A 517 7.46 29.70 20.72
N TYR A 518 6.75 28.66 20.29
CA TYR A 518 5.94 27.82 21.17
C TYR A 518 6.77 26.66 21.74
N VAL A 519 6.62 26.43 23.05
CA VAL A 519 7.31 25.37 23.79
C VAL A 519 6.29 24.32 24.21
N GLY A 520 6.26 23.18 23.52
CA GLY A 520 5.45 22.04 23.92
C GLY A 520 6.17 21.12 24.92
N PRO A 521 5.61 19.93 25.19
CA PRO A 521 6.16 19.02 26.19
C PRO A 521 7.61 18.61 25.89
N SER A 522 8.39 18.48 26.96
CA SER A 522 9.74 17.94 26.94
C SER A 522 9.73 16.43 26.67
N ALA A 523 10.85 15.92 26.14
CA ALA A 523 11.07 14.49 26.02
C ALA A 523 11.14 13.84 27.43
N PRO A 524 10.76 12.57 27.62
CA PRO A 524 10.65 11.95 28.94
C PRO A 524 11.94 11.88 29.79
N ARG A 525 13.10 12.23 29.20
CA ARG A 525 14.41 12.29 29.87
C ARG A 525 14.90 13.72 30.15
N GLY A 526 14.19 14.75 29.69
CA GLY A 526 14.63 16.15 29.77
C GLY A 526 15.81 16.50 28.87
N ASP A 527 16.15 15.62 27.91
CA ASP A 527 17.24 15.76 26.94
C ASP A 527 16.87 16.65 25.74
N ALA A 528 15.58 16.75 25.40
CA ALA A 528 15.04 17.62 24.36
C ALA A 528 13.69 18.24 24.74
N VAL A 529 13.32 19.32 24.05
CA VAL A 529 11.98 19.93 24.11
C VAL A 529 11.40 20.08 22.71
N ARG A 530 10.07 19.96 22.56
CA ARG A 530 9.43 20.20 21.27
C ARG A 530 9.16 21.69 21.06
N LEU A 531 9.83 22.28 20.08
CA LEU A 531 9.62 23.67 19.67
C LEU A 531 8.77 23.73 18.39
N SER A 532 7.95 24.77 18.28
CA SER A 532 7.42 25.26 17.02
C SER A 532 7.80 26.73 16.88
N VAL A 533 8.49 27.05 15.79
CA VAL A 533 9.03 28.38 15.51
C VAL A 533 8.21 29.02 14.40
N ASP A 534 7.63 30.17 14.70
CA ASP A 534 6.55 30.87 13.97
C ASP A 534 5.33 30.02 13.58
N GLY A 535 5.24 28.81 14.16
CA GLY A 535 4.18 27.86 13.86
C GLY A 535 4.50 26.81 12.79
N GLY A 536 5.79 26.65 12.45
CA GLY A 536 6.28 25.47 11.74
C GLY A 536 6.04 24.16 12.52
N VAL A 537 6.35 23.02 11.89
CA VAL A 537 6.16 21.68 12.50
C VAL A 537 6.90 21.56 13.84
N MET A 538 6.25 20.94 14.84
CA MET A 538 6.78 20.73 16.19
C MET A 538 8.01 19.80 16.20
N LYS A 539 9.22 20.34 16.06
CA LYS A 539 10.50 19.59 16.07
C LYS A 539 11.00 19.39 17.50
N ALA A 540 11.60 18.23 17.77
CA ALA A 540 12.34 18.02 19.02
C ALA A 540 13.74 18.65 18.88
N VAL A 541 14.05 19.65 19.70
CA VAL A 541 15.35 20.31 19.74
C VAL A 541 16.05 19.91 21.05
N PRO A 542 17.26 19.30 21.00
CA PRO A 542 17.98 18.85 22.18
C PRO A 542 18.54 20.03 22.98
N VAL A 543 18.90 19.81 24.24
CA VAL A 543 19.70 20.78 25.02
C VAL A 543 21.04 21.04 24.31
N GLY A 544 21.37 22.31 24.09
CA GLY A 544 22.50 22.74 23.25
C GLY A 544 22.19 22.78 21.75
N GLY A 545 21.02 22.31 21.32
CA GLY A 545 20.56 22.38 19.94
C GLY A 545 20.10 23.78 19.54
N VAL A 546 20.32 24.11 18.27
CA VAL A 546 19.92 25.38 17.64
C VAL A 546 19.04 25.07 16.44
N GLU A 547 17.84 25.66 16.39
CA GLU A 547 16.99 25.69 15.20
C GLU A 547 17.16 27.03 14.48
N VAL A 548 17.49 27.00 13.18
CA VAL A 548 17.61 28.19 12.33
C VAL A 548 16.40 28.29 11.39
N VAL A 549 15.81 29.48 11.31
CA VAL A 549 14.63 29.82 10.51
C VAL A 549 14.85 31.14 9.76
N ASP A 550 14.18 31.34 8.63
CA ASP A 550 14.07 32.65 7.98
C ASP A 550 12.74 33.30 8.39
N VAL A 551 12.83 34.43 9.09
CA VAL A 551 11.70 35.20 9.61
C VAL A 551 11.58 36.49 8.80
N ALA A 552 10.79 36.43 7.73
CA ALA A 552 10.51 37.56 6.82
C ALA A 552 11.77 38.20 6.19
N GLY A 553 12.73 37.40 5.75
CA GLY A 553 14.00 37.83 5.17
C GLY A 553 15.10 38.09 6.20
N THR A 554 14.93 37.63 7.43
CA THR A 554 15.91 37.73 8.52
C THR A 554 16.22 36.34 9.03
N LEU A 555 17.47 35.88 8.88
CA LEU A 555 17.88 34.62 9.48
C LEU A 555 17.90 34.75 11.00
N CYS A 556 17.09 33.94 11.66
CA CYS A 556 16.92 33.86 13.10
C CYS A 556 17.29 32.46 13.58
N ALA A 557 17.89 32.40 14.76
CA ALA A 557 18.22 31.16 15.43
C ALA A 557 17.57 31.10 16.82
N VAL A 558 17.16 29.91 17.21
CA VAL A 558 16.48 29.59 18.47
C VAL A 558 17.24 28.44 19.13
N ALA A 559 17.93 28.75 20.23
CA ALA A 559 18.77 27.80 20.95
C ALA A 559 18.09 27.32 22.25
N VAL A 560 18.03 26.00 22.46
CA VAL A 560 17.58 25.40 23.72
C VAL A 560 18.77 25.32 24.68
N LEU A 561 18.82 26.24 25.64
CA LEU A 561 19.97 26.40 26.55
C LEU A 561 19.86 25.50 27.80
N ALA A 562 18.64 25.16 28.21
CA ALA A 562 18.32 24.12 29.18
C ALA A 562 16.86 23.69 29.04
N VAL A 563 16.53 22.48 29.48
CA VAL A 563 15.15 21.99 29.63
C VAL A 563 14.84 21.81 31.13
N ARG A 564 13.60 22.11 31.53
CA ARG A 564 13.05 21.89 32.88
C ARG A 564 11.82 20.96 32.79
N PRO A 565 11.35 20.40 33.92
CA PRO A 565 10.08 19.68 33.96
C PRO A 565 8.87 20.54 33.54
N ASP A 566 8.99 21.86 33.67
CA ASP A 566 7.93 22.85 33.45
C ASP A 566 8.21 23.82 32.28
N GLY A 567 9.25 23.60 31.46
CA GLY A 567 9.55 24.44 30.29
C GLY A 567 10.98 24.31 29.76
N ALA A 568 11.48 25.37 29.13
CA ALA A 568 12.86 25.46 28.63
C ALA A 568 13.45 26.87 28.81
N ASP A 569 14.77 26.96 29.04
CA ASP A 569 15.52 28.22 28.86
C ASP A 569 15.92 28.34 27.39
N ILE A 570 15.38 29.35 26.71
CA ILE A 570 15.60 29.61 25.28
C ILE A 570 16.43 30.89 25.10
N GLY A 571 17.37 30.85 24.17
CA GLY A 571 18.03 32.04 23.61
C GLY A 571 17.60 32.26 22.16
N THR A 572 17.47 33.51 21.73
CA THR A 572 17.27 33.84 20.31
C THR A 572 18.22 34.95 19.85
N ALA A 573 18.70 34.84 18.61
CA ALA A 573 19.56 35.81 17.96
C ALA A 573 19.25 35.81 16.45
N CYS A 574 19.29 36.98 15.81
CA CYS A 574 18.99 37.10 14.39
C CYS A 574 19.98 38.02 13.67
N SER A 575 20.18 37.79 12.37
CA SER A 575 21.12 38.53 11.52
C SER A 575 20.87 40.04 11.61
N GLY A 576 21.84 40.77 12.16
CA GLY A 576 21.78 42.23 12.33
C GLY A 576 20.89 42.75 13.46
N ARG A 577 20.22 41.90 14.25
CA ARG A 577 19.39 42.33 15.41
C ARG A 577 19.47 41.36 16.59
N LEU A 578 19.93 41.87 17.73
CA LEU A 578 19.76 41.19 19.00
C LEU A 578 18.29 41.22 19.44
N ALA A 579 17.79 40.09 19.93
CA ALA A 579 16.45 40.03 20.50
C ALA A 579 16.39 40.85 21.81
N GLY A 580 15.37 41.70 21.91
CA GLY A 580 14.94 42.27 23.19
C GLY A 580 14.39 41.20 24.14
N PRO A 581 14.07 41.54 25.40
CA PRO A 581 13.39 40.60 26.30
C PRO A 581 12.08 40.12 25.67
N ALA A 582 11.82 38.81 25.73
CA ALA A 582 10.60 38.23 25.17
C ALA A 582 9.36 38.63 25.98
N SER A 583 8.22 38.78 25.30
CA SER A 583 6.91 38.79 25.97
C SER A 583 6.35 37.37 25.99
N LEU A 584 5.96 36.89 27.18
CA LEU A 584 5.30 35.59 27.38
C LEU A 584 3.78 35.79 27.39
N SER A 585 3.03 35.00 26.62
CA SER A 585 1.56 34.98 26.68
C SER A 585 1.05 34.23 27.93
N GLY A 586 -0.14 34.60 28.43
CA GLY A 586 -0.72 34.08 29.68
C GLY A 586 -1.18 32.62 29.63
N ARG A 587 -1.50 32.00 30.79
CA ARG A 587 -1.92 30.58 30.87
C ARG A 587 -3.32 30.37 30.31
N ASP A 588 -4.19 31.35 30.49
CA ASP A 588 -5.53 31.46 29.92
C ASP A 588 -5.49 31.75 28.40
N GLY A 589 -4.29 32.09 27.91
CA GLY A 589 -3.90 32.18 26.51
C GLY A 589 -3.07 30.99 26.04
N ALA A 590 -3.35 29.77 26.51
CA ALA A 590 -2.85 28.49 25.97
C ALA A 590 -3.40 28.17 24.56
N ALA A 591 -3.57 29.22 23.76
CA ALA A 591 -3.75 29.20 22.34
C ALA A 591 -2.43 28.78 21.69
N ALA A 592 -2.37 27.59 21.12
CA ALA A 592 -1.28 27.25 20.22
C ALA A 592 -1.37 28.20 19.00
N ALA A 593 -0.46 29.19 18.95
CA ALA A 593 -0.58 30.34 18.06
C ALA A 593 0.46 30.25 16.93
N VAL A 594 -0.02 30.21 15.68
CA VAL A 594 0.77 29.91 14.48
C VAL A 594 0.56 30.99 13.44
N ARG A 595 1.62 31.51 12.82
CA ARG A 595 1.53 32.48 11.73
C ARG A 595 2.07 31.91 10.43
N ALA A 596 1.28 31.93 9.38
CA ALA A 596 1.69 31.41 8.07
C ALA A 596 1.21 32.33 6.94
N LEU A 597 1.89 32.25 5.79
CA LEU A 597 1.33 32.73 4.53
C LEU A 597 0.49 31.59 3.93
N VAL A 598 -0.77 31.87 3.59
CA VAL A 598 -1.65 30.95 2.85
C VAL A 598 -1.79 31.49 1.44
N GLU A 599 -1.29 30.76 0.46
CA GLU A 599 -1.35 31.13 -0.96
C GLU A 599 -2.70 30.69 -1.60
N PRO A 600 -3.23 31.42 -2.61
CA PRO A 600 -4.49 31.03 -3.27
C PRO A 600 -4.39 29.64 -3.92
N GLY A 601 -5.37 28.79 -3.64
CA GLY A 601 -5.42 27.40 -4.13
C GLY A 601 -4.48 26.43 -3.40
N ALA A 602 -3.54 26.90 -2.59
CA ALA A 602 -2.66 26.03 -1.79
C ALA A 602 -3.36 25.52 -0.53
N ARG A 603 -3.19 24.23 -0.21
CA ARG A 603 -3.65 23.64 1.06
C ARG A 603 -2.56 23.81 2.11
N THR A 604 -2.69 24.84 2.93
CA THR A 604 -1.76 25.10 4.04
C THR A 604 -2.20 24.31 5.29
N VAL A 605 -1.26 23.66 5.95
CA VAL A 605 -1.50 22.85 7.16
C VAL A 605 -0.82 23.53 8.34
N LEU A 606 -1.60 23.87 9.36
CA LEU A 606 -1.18 24.54 10.58
C LEU A 606 -1.51 23.65 11.78
N LEU A 607 -0.77 23.83 12.88
CA LEU A 607 -1.05 23.20 14.18
C LEU A 607 -1.22 21.66 14.09
N ASP A 608 -0.23 20.93 13.57
CA ASP A 608 -0.24 19.45 13.55
C ASP A 608 -1.54 18.86 12.95
N GLU A 609 -1.90 19.29 11.74
CA GLU A 609 -3.17 18.96 11.06
C GLU A 609 -4.47 19.37 11.75
N ARG A 610 -4.44 20.06 12.91
CA ARG A 610 -5.64 20.61 13.56
C ARG A 610 -6.31 21.70 12.74
N VAL A 611 -5.56 22.44 11.92
CA VAL A 611 -6.10 23.53 11.09
C VAL A 611 -5.58 23.41 9.66
N ARG A 612 -6.44 22.99 8.74
CA ARG A 612 -6.15 22.80 7.31
C ARG A 612 -6.89 23.88 6.53
N VAL A 613 -6.16 24.79 5.89
CA VAL A 613 -6.70 25.99 5.23
C VAL A 613 -6.50 25.91 3.72
N VAL A 614 -7.52 26.22 2.95
CA VAL A 614 -7.41 26.47 1.50
C VAL A 614 -7.94 27.88 1.22
N LEU A 615 -7.06 28.81 0.85
CA LEU A 615 -7.48 30.15 0.43
C LEU A 615 -8.11 30.07 -0.97
N SER A 616 -9.38 30.44 -1.08
CA SER A 616 -10.10 30.46 -2.36
C SER A 616 -9.97 31.81 -3.07
N MET A 617 -9.99 32.91 -2.33
CA MET A 617 -9.98 34.28 -2.88
C MET A 617 -9.56 35.31 -1.83
N ILE A 618 -8.84 36.34 -2.25
CA ILE A 618 -8.74 37.63 -1.53
C ILE A 618 -9.69 38.59 -2.27
N SER A 619 -10.45 39.41 -1.56
CA SER A 619 -11.34 40.39 -2.21
C SER A 619 -10.53 41.42 -3.02
N PRO A 620 -11.09 42.03 -4.09
CA PRO A 620 -10.35 42.95 -4.95
C PRO A 620 -9.85 44.23 -4.25
N ASP A 621 -10.52 44.62 -3.16
CA ASP A 621 -10.15 45.71 -2.25
C ASP A 621 -9.08 45.31 -1.22
N GLY A 622 -8.83 44.01 -1.01
CA GLY A 622 -7.93 43.49 0.02
C GLY A 622 -8.49 43.53 1.45
N GLU A 623 -9.76 43.89 1.65
CA GLU A 623 -10.37 44.01 2.99
C GLU A 623 -10.92 42.67 3.54
N ALA A 624 -11.09 41.66 2.71
CA ALA A 624 -11.64 40.36 3.09
C ALA A 624 -10.98 39.18 2.36
N VAL A 625 -11.14 37.98 2.94
CA VAL A 625 -10.58 36.73 2.43
C VAL A 625 -11.64 35.64 2.50
N ARG A 626 -11.70 34.76 1.50
CA ARG A 626 -12.62 33.62 1.43
C ARG A 626 -11.81 32.33 1.37
N TRP A 627 -12.04 31.44 2.32
CA TRP A 627 -11.25 30.22 2.53
C TRP A 627 -12.11 29.04 2.97
N SER A 628 -11.62 27.83 2.76
CA SER A 628 -12.12 26.65 3.47
C SER A 628 -11.20 26.34 4.64
N ILE A 629 -11.80 25.98 5.78
CA ILE A 629 -11.09 25.59 7.01
C ILE A 629 -11.58 24.20 7.40
N ASN A 630 -10.65 23.25 7.55
CA ASN A 630 -10.91 21.85 7.88
C ASN A 630 -11.97 21.17 6.98
N GLU A 631 -12.01 21.53 5.70
CA GLU A 631 -13.00 21.08 4.71
C GLU A 631 -14.48 21.44 5.05
N ALA A 632 -14.74 22.29 6.06
CA ALA A 632 -16.08 22.65 6.54
C ALA A 632 -16.80 23.72 5.69
N GLY A 633 -16.73 23.61 4.35
CA GLY A 633 -17.27 24.60 3.41
C GLY A 633 -16.40 25.85 3.27
N LEU A 634 -16.93 26.92 2.66
CA LEU A 634 -16.24 28.20 2.45
C LEU A 634 -16.75 29.28 3.40
N VAL A 635 -15.85 29.88 4.18
CA VAL A 635 -16.09 31.01 5.08
C VAL A 635 -15.44 32.26 4.51
N THR A 636 -16.12 33.41 4.59
CA THR A 636 -15.52 34.74 4.31
C THR A 636 -15.19 35.43 5.63
N THR A 637 -14.06 36.12 5.70
CA THR A 637 -13.57 36.78 6.91
C THR A 637 -12.89 38.10 6.54
N ALA A 638 -13.20 39.19 7.23
CA ALA A 638 -12.49 40.47 7.03
C ALA A 638 -11.03 40.36 7.49
N ILE A 639 -10.14 41.18 6.95
CA ILE A 639 -8.78 41.33 7.48
C ILE A 639 -8.84 42.01 8.87
N GLY A 640 -8.09 41.47 9.82
CA GLY A 640 -8.26 41.68 11.26
C GLY A 640 -9.33 40.79 11.91
N GLY A 641 -10.27 40.26 11.13
CA GLY A 641 -11.33 39.35 11.58
C GLY A 641 -10.84 37.92 11.81
N THR A 642 -11.54 37.18 12.67
CA THR A 642 -11.24 35.78 13.01
C THR A 642 -12.43 34.87 12.70
N ALA A 643 -12.19 33.79 11.96
CA ALA A 643 -13.16 32.71 11.76
C ALA A 643 -13.04 31.69 12.90
N GLU A 644 -14.07 31.51 13.72
CA GLU A 644 -14.15 30.43 14.72
C GLU A 644 -14.70 29.13 14.12
N PHE A 645 -14.12 28.00 14.55
CA PHE A 645 -14.51 26.64 14.16
C PHE A 645 -14.15 25.65 15.28
N ARG A 646 -14.57 24.38 15.16
CA ARG A 646 -14.26 23.33 16.15
C ARG A 646 -13.35 22.25 15.60
N VAL A 647 -12.62 21.60 16.50
CA VAL A 647 -11.75 20.45 16.24
C VAL A 647 -11.95 19.47 17.39
N GLY A 648 -12.69 18.39 17.14
CA GLY A 648 -13.27 17.59 18.22
C GLY A 648 -14.16 18.45 19.13
N ASP A 649 -13.99 18.31 20.44
CA ASP A 649 -14.73 19.09 21.44
C ASP A 649 -14.20 20.53 21.65
N GLY A 650 -12.98 20.82 21.17
CA GLY A 650 -12.33 22.12 21.34
C GLY A 650 -12.60 23.12 20.22
N ARG A 651 -12.16 24.37 20.43
CA ARG A 651 -12.30 25.50 19.51
C ARG A 651 -10.97 25.92 18.91
N CYS A 652 -11.06 26.42 17.69
CA CYS A 652 -9.99 27.15 17.03
C CYS A 652 -10.52 28.44 16.39
N GLY A 653 -9.65 29.43 16.26
CA GLY A 653 -9.85 30.65 15.49
C GLY A 653 -8.76 30.80 14.42
N LEU A 654 -9.14 31.29 13.23
CA LEU A 654 -8.22 31.66 12.16
C LEU A 654 -8.39 33.15 11.83
N THR A 655 -7.43 33.98 12.25
CA THR A 655 -7.42 35.43 11.98
C THR A 655 -6.72 35.72 10.66
N ALA A 656 -7.32 36.53 9.78
CA ALA A 656 -6.60 37.12 8.66
C ALA A 656 -5.80 38.34 9.15
N LEU A 657 -4.46 38.32 9.09
CA LEU A 657 -3.64 39.45 9.59
C LEU A 657 -3.44 40.53 8.53
N ARG A 658 -3.08 40.15 7.30
CA ARG A 658 -2.96 41.05 6.14
C ARG A 658 -2.87 40.28 4.83
N ALA A 659 -3.25 40.91 3.72
CA ALA A 659 -2.91 40.45 2.38
C ALA A 659 -1.45 40.79 2.04
N GLU A 660 -0.83 39.94 1.24
CA GLU A 660 0.52 40.06 0.67
C GLU A 660 0.48 39.63 -0.80
N ALA A 661 1.48 40.01 -1.60
CA ALA A 661 1.45 39.83 -3.06
C ALA A 661 1.33 38.37 -3.55
N GLY A 662 1.54 37.37 -2.69
CA GLY A 662 1.34 35.95 -2.97
C GLY A 662 0.22 35.26 -2.16
N GLY A 663 -0.48 35.96 -1.25
CA GLY A 663 -1.46 35.30 -0.37
C GLY A 663 -1.88 36.10 0.86
N VAL A 664 -2.36 35.42 1.88
CA VAL A 664 -2.83 36.04 3.14
C VAL A 664 -1.94 35.55 4.29
N ARG A 665 -1.37 36.48 5.07
CA ARG A 665 -0.74 36.10 6.33
C ARG A 665 -1.83 35.89 7.37
N VAL A 666 -1.91 34.69 7.93
CA VAL A 666 -2.92 34.27 8.90
C VAL A 666 -2.32 34.10 10.29
N ARG A 667 -3.19 34.06 11.31
CA ARG A 667 -2.89 33.53 12.64
C ARG A 667 -3.91 32.45 13.00
N ALA A 668 -3.46 31.20 13.11
CA ALA A 668 -4.26 30.14 13.74
C ALA A 668 -4.06 30.16 15.26
N VAL A 669 -5.13 29.86 15.99
CA VAL A 669 -5.21 29.77 17.45
C VAL A 669 -6.12 28.59 17.79
N CYS A 670 -5.67 27.62 18.58
CA CYS A 670 -6.50 26.51 19.05
C CYS A 670 -6.38 26.30 20.56
N ASP A 671 -7.48 25.95 21.23
CA ASP A 671 -7.49 25.60 22.65
C ASP A 671 -6.94 24.19 22.92
N ALA A 672 -6.72 23.87 24.19
CA ALA A 672 -6.17 22.57 24.62
C ALA A 672 -7.05 21.37 24.22
N GLY A 673 -8.38 21.54 24.11
CA GLY A 673 -9.28 20.50 23.64
C GLY A 673 -9.09 20.21 22.15
N ALA A 674 -8.92 21.26 21.35
CA ALA A 674 -8.67 21.16 19.91
C ALA A 674 -7.28 20.59 19.60
N MET A 675 -6.28 20.91 20.41
CA MET A 675 -4.94 20.30 20.31
C MET A 675 -4.95 18.83 20.73
N ALA A 676 -5.67 18.46 21.79
CA ALA A 676 -5.80 17.07 22.24
C ALA A 676 -6.67 16.19 21.31
N ALA A 677 -7.65 16.78 20.61
CA ALA A 677 -8.52 16.07 19.68
C ALA A 677 -7.70 15.39 18.57
N THR A 678 -7.83 14.08 18.43
CA THR A 678 -7.23 13.34 17.32
C THR A 678 -8.01 13.68 16.04
N VAL A 679 -7.40 14.43 15.13
CA VAL A 679 -8.02 14.71 13.83
C VAL A 679 -8.13 13.41 13.04
N ALA A 680 -9.36 12.94 12.88
CA ALA A 680 -9.66 11.90 11.92
C ALA A 680 -9.38 12.44 10.52
N ARG A 681 -8.23 12.08 9.94
CA ARG A 681 -8.05 12.13 8.49
C ARG A 681 -9.21 11.35 7.87
N ALA A 682 -9.91 11.94 6.91
CA ALA A 682 -10.77 11.16 6.02
C ALA A 682 -9.89 10.11 5.34
N ALA A 683 -10.11 8.83 5.66
CA ALA A 683 -9.17 7.77 5.29
C ALA A 683 -9.32 7.31 3.83
N GLY A 684 -10.22 7.96 3.09
CA GLY A 684 -10.27 8.01 1.64
C GLY A 684 -11.07 9.22 1.17
N GLU A 685 -10.62 9.83 0.07
CA GLU A 685 -11.35 10.81 -0.75
C GLU A 685 -11.36 10.24 -2.18
N GLU A 686 -12.51 10.23 -2.85
CA GLU A 686 -12.62 9.78 -4.24
C GLU A 686 -13.63 10.66 -4.99
N ILE A 687 -13.37 10.94 -6.28
CA ILE A 687 -14.22 11.77 -7.14
C ILE A 687 -14.62 10.96 -8.38
N ALA A 688 -15.92 10.84 -8.63
CA ALA A 688 -16.46 10.23 -9.84
C ALA A 688 -17.29 11.20 -10.68
N GLU A 689 -17.31 10.98 -12.00
CA GLU A 689 -18.27 11.58 -12.91
C GLU A 689 -19.51 10.69 -13.03
N ILE A 690 -20.67 11.18 -12.59
CA ILE A 690 -21.94 10.46 -12.61
C ILE A 690 -22.90 11.18 -13.56
N ARG A 691 -23.48 10.47 -14.53
CA ARG A 691 -24.54 11.01 -15.40
C ARG A 691 -25.93 10.85 -14.76
N PRO A 692 -26.91 11.71 -15.05
CA PRO A 692 -28.29 11.51 -14.60
C PRO A 692 -28.82 10.12 -14.98
N GLY A 693 -29.48 9.44 -14.05
CA GLY A 693 -29.93 8.05 -14.18
C GLY A 693 -28.86 6.99 -13.90
N ALA A 694 -27.59 7.36 -13.78
CA ALA A 694 -26.49 6.44 -13.44
C ALA A 694 -26.18 6.42 -11.93
N ALA A 695 -25.41 5.42 -11.51
CA ALA A 695 -24.84 5.34 -10.17
C ALA A 695 -23.36 4.96 -10.24
N ALA A 696 -22.55 5.53 -9.36
CA ALA A 696 -21.15 5.16 -9.17
C ALA A 696 -20.96 4.53 -7.78
N ARG A 697 -19.93 3.67 -7.68
CA ARG A 697 -19.34 3.21 -6.41
C ARG A 697 -18.07 4.01 -6.17
N LEU A 698 -17.92 4.53 -4.97
CA LEU A 698 -16.81 5.35 -4.46
C LEU A 698 -16.25 4.71 -3.19
N LEU A 699 -15.01 5.07 -2.83
CA LEU A 699 -14.29 4.66 -1.64
C LEU A 699 -14.21 3.13 -1.53
N GLY A 700 -13.68 2.50 -2.58
CA GLY A 700 -13.62 1.02 -2.68
C GLY A 700 -14.99 0.35 -2.71
N GLY A 701 -16.05 1.10 -3.04
CA GLY A 701 -17.43 0.61 -3.04
C GLY A 701 -18.18 0.76 -1.71
N LYS A 702 -17.58 1.39 -0.69
CA LYS A 702 -18.21 1.73 0.60
C LYS A 702 -19.26 2.85 0.49
N VAL A 703 -19.25 3.65 -0.57
CA VAL A 703 -20.31 4.63 -0.86
C VAL A 703 -20.81 4.44 -2.29
N ARG A 704 -22.09 4.10 -2.46
CA ARG A 704 -22.78 4.13 -3.76
C ARG A 704 -23.59 5.40 -3.88
N VAL A 705 -23.32 6.23 -4.89
CA VAL A 705 -24.09 7.44 -5.18
C VAL A 705 -24.86 7.24 -6.49
N ALA A 706 -26.18 7.32 -6.45
CA ALA A 706 -27.05 7.33 -7.63
C ALA A 706 -27.52 8.77 -7.90
N LEU A 707 -27.29 9.27 -9.11
CA LEU A 707 -27.67 10.62 -9.52
C LEU A 707 -29.02 10.59 -10.24
N SER A 708 -30.04 11.24 -9.67
CA SER A 708 -31.35 11.36 -10.29
C SER A 708 -31.39 12.48 -11.34
N MET A 709 -30.93 13.68 -10.97
CA MET A 709 -30.90 14.84 -11.85
C MET A 709 -29.83 15.85 -11.41
N ILE A 710 -29.38 16.66 -12.37
CA ILE A 710 -28.66 17.91 -12.14
C ILE A 710 -29.71 19.03 -12.29
N ALA A 711 -29.64 20.07 -11.48
CA ALA A 711 -30.53 21.22 -11.57
C ALA A 711 -30.27 22.01 -12.88
N PRO A 712 -31.26 22.72 -13.45
CA PRO A 712 -31.10 23.41 -14.74
C PRO A 712 -30.07 24.54 -14.74
N ASP A 713 -29.74 25.09 -13.57
CA ASP A 713 -28.68 26.08 -13.32
C ASP A 713 -27.28 25.47 -13.23
N GLY A 714 -27.17 24.15 -13.02
CA GLY A 714 -25.93 23.45 -12.76
C GLY A 714 -25.39 23.57 -11.33
N GLU A 715 -26.10 24.23 -10.40
CA GLU A 715 -25.62 24.56 -9.04
C GLU A 715 -26.11 23.60 -7.96
N ALA A 716 -27.00 22.65 -8.29
CA ALA A 716 -27.38 21.56 -7.39
C ALA A 716 -27.58 20.22 -8.12
N VAL A 717 -27.54 19.13 -7.36
CA VAL A 717 -27.86 17.77 -7.82
C VAL A 717 -28.82 17.08 -6.87
N ARG A 718 -29.63 16.14 -7.36
CA ARG A 718 -30.38 15.20 -6.52
C ARG A 718 -29.75 13.82 -6.55
N VAL A 719 -29.26 13.37 -5.41
CA VAL A 719 -28.55 12.10 -5.24
C VAL A 719 -29.20 11.23 -4.18
N ALA A 720 -29.23 9.92 -4.42
CA ALA A 720 -29.54 8.89 -3.44
C ALA A 720 -28.24 8.20 -3.05
N VAL A 721 -27.90 8.21 -1.75
CA VAL A 721 -26.66 7.61 -1.25
C VAL A 721 -26.97 6.27 -0.58
N ASN A 722 -26.22 5.23 -0.94
CA ASN A 722 -26.37 3.85 -0.50
C ASN A 722 -27.78 3.24 -0.67
N GLY A 723 -28.61 3.81 -1.56
CA GLY A 723 -30.00 3.39 -1.78
C GLY A 723 -31.00 3.99 -0.78
N GLY A 724 -30.61 5.00 0.00
CA GLY A 724 -31.53 5.83 0.78
C GLY A 724 -32.31 6.82 -0.09
N ASP A 725 -33.05 7.74 0.57
CA ASP A 725 -33.89 8.73 -0.09
C ASP A 725 -33.09 9.77 -0.92
N LEU A 726 -33.77 10.40 -1.88
CA LEU A 726 -33.19 11.41 -2.78
C LEU A 726 -33.02 12.78 -2.10
N ALA A 727 -31.82 13.03 -1.56
CA ALA A 727 -31.38 14.32 -1.06
C ALA A 727 -30.96 15.26 -2.19
N THR A 728 -31.11 16.58 -1.97
CA THR A 728 -30.47 17.61 -2.81
C THR A 728 -29.11 17.97 -2.19
N VAL A 729 -28.08 18.08 -3.03
CA VAL A 729 -26.73 18.52 -2.64
C VAL A 729 -26.36 19.71 -3.53
N GLU A 730 -26.10 20.85 -2.90
CA GLU A 730 -25.69 22.09 -3.57
C GLU A 730 -24.18 22.09 -3.86
N ARG A 731 -23.76 22.92 -4.82
CA ARG A 731 -22.37 22.97 -5.27
C ARG A 731 -21.45 23.48 -4.17
N ALA A 732 -20.36 22.76 -3.93
CA ALA A 732 -19.42 22.99 -2.82
C ALA A 732 -20.06 22.99 -1.41
N ALA A 733 -21.27 22.43 -1.25
CA ALA A 733 -21.94 22.22 0.02
C ALA A 733 -21.96 20.71 0.37
N PRO A 734 -20.96 20.21 1.12
CA PRO A 734 -20.89 18.78 1.46
C PRO A 734 -22.06 18.35 2.35
N SER A 735 -22.81 17.34 1.91
CA SER A 735 -23.90 16.73 2.67
C SER A 735 -23.37 15.54 3.49
N SER A 736 -23.50 15.61 4.81
CA SER A 736 -23.05 14.58 5.75
C SER A 736 -24.14 13.56 6.08
N PHE A 737 -23.80 12.28 6.08
CA PHE A 737 -24.67 11.18 6.50
C PHE A 737 -23.92 10.18 7.39
N ALA A 738 -24.64 9.54 8.31
CA ALA A 738 -24.09 8.47 9.13
C ALA A 738 -23.91 7.19 8.30
N PHE A 739 -22.78 6.52 8.44
CA PHE A 739 -22.47 5.25 7.79
C PHE A 739 -21.87 4.28 8.81
N GLY A 740 -22.74 3.40 9.32
CA GLY A 740 -22.37 2.47 10.40
C GLY A 740 -22.04 3.21 11.69
N ASN A 741 -20.77 3.13 12.11
CA ASN A 741 -20.29 3.77 13.34
C ASN A 741 -19.56 5.10 13.10
N GLY A 742 -19.47 5.57 11.85
CA GLY A 742 -18.83 6.83 11.48
C GLY A 742 -19.70 7.70 10.59
N ALA A 743 -19.11 8.78 10.08
CA ALA A 743 -19.72 9.70 9.13
C ALA A 743 -19.03 9.65 7.76
N CYS A 744 -19.82 9.92 6.73
CA CYS A 744 -19.38 10.18 5.38
C CYS A 744 -19.99 11.48 4.87
N THR A 745 -19.30 12.14 3.94
CA THR A 745 -19.76 13.33 3.23
C THR A 745 -19.78 13.08 1.74
N VAL A 746 -20.81 13.60 1.07
CA VAL A 746 -20.91 13.66 -0.40
C VAL A 746 -21.04 15.13 -0.82
N GLU A 747 -20.13 15.59 -1.67
CA GLU A 747 -20.05 16.97 -2.16
C GLU A 747 -20.22 16.98 -3.69
N TYR A 748 -21.04 17.91 -4.18
CA TYR A 748 -21.14 18.19 -5.60
C TYR A 748 -20.13 19.28 -5.98
N VAL A 749 -19.11 18.92 -6.77
CA VAL A 749 -18.01 19.82 -7.15
C VAL A 749 -18.40 20.72 -8.35
N GLY A 750 -19.35 20.25 -9.17
CA GLY A 750 -19.83 20.92 -10.38
C GLY A 750 -19.98 19.94 -11.55
N THR A 751 -20.43 20.43 -12.71
CA THR A 751 -20.47 19.65 -13.94
C THR A 751 -19.07 19.45 -14.54
N ALA A 752 -18.85 18.29 -15.15
CA ALA A 752 -17.76 18.04 -16.08
C ALA A 752 -18.16 18.45 -17.50
N ALA A 753 -17.18 18.62 -18.39
CA ALA A 753 -17.41 18.87 -19.82
C ALA A 753 -18.20 17.74 -20.52
N SER A 754 -18.27 16.56 -19.89
CA SER A 754 -19.06 15.40 -20.32
C SER A 754 -20.57 15.51 -20.02
N GLY A 755 -21.02 16.58 -19.35
CA GLY A 755 -22.37 16.75 -18.82
C GLY A 755 -22.66 15.92 -17.56
N ALA A 756 -21.68 15.16 -17.05
CA ALA A 756 -21.79 14.43 -15.79
C ALA A 756 -21.58 15.37 -14.58
N ALA A 757 -22.21 15.05 -13.44
CA ALA A 757 -21.88 15.68 -12.17
C ALA A 757 -20.59 15.08 -11.61
N ARG A 758 -19.63 15.93 -11.21
CA ARG A 758 -18.45 15.53 -10.46
C ARG A 758 -18.84 15.45 -8.99
N ILE A 759 -18.94 14.23 -8.47
CA ILE A 759 -19.28 13.97 -7.07
C ILE A 759 -18.02 13.52 -6.34
N ARG A 760 -17.64 14.25 -5.29
CA ARG A 760 -16.64 13.82 -4.30
C ARG A 760 -17.36 13.07 -3.18
N ALA A 761 -16.78 11.97 -2.73
CA ALA A 761 -17.12 11.36 -1.44
C ALA A 761 -15.88 11.25 -0.56
N ALA A 762 -16.07 11.46 0.75
CA ALA A 762 -15.06 11.25 1.78
C ALA A 762 -15.72 10.60 3.01
N CYS A 763 -14.98 9.78 3.74
CA CYS A 763 -15.47 9.09 4.95
C CYS A 763 -14.38 9.07 6.02
N ASP A 764 -14.80 9.08 7.29
CA ASP A 764 -13.87 8.83 8.40
C ASP A 764 -13.45 7.35 8.47
N GLY A 765 -12.45 7.07 9.32
CA GLY A 765 -11.93 5.71 9.50
C GLY A 765 -12.93 4.71 10.10
N ALA A 766 -13.90 5.16 10.91
CA ALA A 766 -14.92 4.29 11.51
C ALA A 766 -16.01 3.90 10.51
N ALA A 767 -16.35 4.79 9.59
CA ALA A 767 -17.21 4.52 8.44
C ALA A 767 -16.54 3.56 7.44
N LEU A 768 -15.26 3.79 7.09
CA LEU A 768 -14.53 2.93 6.15
C LEU A 768 -14.24 1.53 6.72
N ALA A 769 -13.94 1.44 8.02
CA ALA A 769 -13.83 0.17 8.74
C ALA A 769 -15.19 -0.48 9.03
N SER A 770 -16.33 0.15 8.69
CA SER A 770 -17.64 -0.41 8.97
C SER A 770 -18.04 -1.49 7.95
N ASP A 771 -18.55 -2.61 8.43
CA ASP A 771 -19.09 -3.72 7.62
C ASP A 771 -20.45 -3.40 6.98
N VAL A 772 -20.88 -2.14 6.90
CA VAL A 772 -22.18 -1.78 6.30
C VAL A 772 -22.24 -2.22 4.83
N LEU A 773 -23.29 -3.00 4.52
CA LEU A 773 -23.52 -3.53 3.19
C LEU A 773 -23.92 -2.40 2.25
N VAL A 774 -23.26 -2.30 1.10
CA VAL A 774 -23.61 -1.32 0.06
C VAL A 774 -24.31 -2.03 -1.10
N PRO A 775 -25.65 -2.02 -1.14
CA PRO A 775 -26.41 -2.87 -2.04
C PRO A 775 -26.13 -2.56 -3.52
N GLY A 776 -25.90 -3.61 -4.30
CA GLY A 776 -26.02 -3.57 -5.75
C GLY A 776 -27.49 -3.49 -6.17
N ALA A 777 -28.32 -4.32 -5.53
CA ALA A 777 -29.76 -4.37 -5.72
C ALA A 777 -30.49 -4.49 -4.39
N THR A 778 -31.71 -3.95 -4.35
CA THR A 778 -32.63 -3.96 -3.22
C THR A 778 -34.03 -4.33 -3.69
N GLU A 779 -34.73 -5.18 -2.92
CA GLU A 779 -36.11 -5.60 -3.22
C GLU A 779 -36.96 -5.53 -1.95
N ARG A 780 -38.21 -5.05 -2.06
CA ARG A 780 -39.16 -5.01 -0.95
C ARG A 780 -40.34 -5.95 -1.26
N VAL A 781 -40.69 -6.80 -0.31
CA VAL A 781 -41.80 -7.75 -0.41
C VAL A 781 -42.65 -7.72 0.87
N ALA A 782 -43.93 -8.07 0.75
CA ALA A 782 -44.82 -8.36 1.87
C ALA A 782 -45.04 -9.87 1.99
N LEU A 783 -44.64 -10.47 3.11
CA LEU A 783 -44.65 -11.91 3.37
C LEU A 783 -45.69 -12.27 4.44
N ALA A 784 -46.57 -13.24 4.16
CA ALA A 784 -47.46 -13.83 5.16
C ALA A 784 -46.79 -15.03 5.87
N PRO A 785 -47.06 -15.30 7.17
CA PRO A 785 -46.55 -16.47 7.88
C PRO A 785 -46.82 -17.79 7.14
N GLY A 786 -45.84 -18.69 7.17
CA GLY A 786 -45.87 -19.97 6.47
C GLY A 786 -45.56 -19.90 4.97
N ARG A 787 -45.41 -18.69 4.37
CA ARG A 787 -45.04 -18.51 2.97
C ARG A 787 -43.54 -18.34 2.75
N ASP A 788 -43.12 -18.81 1.58
CA ASP A 788 -41.79 -18.62 1.03
C ASP A 788 -41.80 -17.51 -0.03
N ALA A 789 -40.73 -16.72 -0.13
CA ALA A 789 -40.43 -15.84 -1.25
C ALA A 789 -39.00 -16.04 -1.75
N ARG A 790 -38.73 -15.62 -2.98
CA ARG A 790 -37.40 -15.63 -3.61
C ARG A 790 -37.09 -14.24 -4.11
N LEU A 791 -36.18 -13.54 -3.43
CA LEU A 791 -35.84 -12.15 -3.73
C LEU A 791 -34.51 -12.03 -4.48
N LEU A 792 -34.33 -10.88 -5.11
CA LEU A 792 -33.11 -10.43 -5.81
C LEU A 792 -32.70 -11.38 -6.94
N GLY A 793 -33.68 -12.00 -7.60
CA GLY A 793 -33.46 -13.03 -8.63
C GLY A 793 -33.26 -14.46 -8.06
N GLY A 794 -33.71 -14.71 -6.83
CA GLY A 794 -33.54 -16.02 -6.16
C GLY A 794 -32.23 -16.16 -5.37
N ARG A 795 -31.58 -15.03 -5.06
CA ARG A 795 -30.35 -14.94 -4.25
C ARG A 795 -30.60 -15.08 -2.75
N LEU A 796 -31.84 -14.76 -2.36
CA LEU A 796 -32.31 -14.82 -0.99
C LEU A 796 -33.69 -15.50 -0.98
N ALA A 797 -33.70 -16.80 -0.66
CA ALA A 797 -34.92 -17.54 -0.39
C ALA A 797 -35.32 -17.31 1.08
N LEU A 798 -36.51 -16.76 1.31
CA LEU A 798 -36.99 -16.37 2.63
C LEU A 798 -38.24 -17.16 2.99
N ARG A 799 -38.29 -17.71 4.20
CA ARG A 799 -39.48 -18.32 4.79
C ARG A 799 -39.86 -17.61 6.07
N LEU A 800 -41.03 -16.97 6.09
CA LEU A 800 -41.56 -16.33 7.30
C LEU A 800 -42.24 -17.38 8.18
N SER A 801 -41.78 -17.57 9.41
CA SER A 801 -42.40 -18.48 10.38
C SER A 801 -43.50 -17.78 11.17
N MET A 802 -43.25 -16.57 11.68
CA MET A 802 -44.23 -15.79 12.44
C MET A 802 -43.86 -14.29 12.46
N VAL A 803 -44.87 -13.45 12.65
CA VAL A 803 -44.73 -12.07 13.13
C VAL A 803 -45.02 -12.07 14.63
N THR A 804 -44.33 -11.27 15.44
CA THR A 804 -44.66 -11.14 16.87
C THR A 804 -46.00 -10.42 17.08
N PRO A 805 -46.72 -10.65 18.20
CA PRO A 805 -48.05 -10.05 18.40
C PRO A 805 -48.05 -8.52 18.42
N ASP A 806 -47.00 -7.90 18.97
CA ASP A 806 -46.77 -6.45 18.92
C ASP A 806 -46.55 -5.91 17.49
N GLY A 807 -45.97 -6.71 16.60
CA GLY A 807 -45.58 -6.32 15.23
C GLY A 807 -44.18 -5.74 15.12
N GLU A 808 -43.37 -5.79 16.18
CA GLU A 808 -42.04 -5.17 16.26
C GLU A 808 -40.89 -6.15 15.94
N ALA A 809 -41.19 -7.45 15.74
CA ALA A 809 -40.24 -8.43 15.23
C ALA A 809 -40.89 -9.52 14.37
N ILE A 810 -40.06 -10.25 13.63
CA ILE A 810 -40.44 -11.44 12.84
C ILE A 810 -39.45 -12.57 13.05
N ARG A 811 -39.88 -13.83 12.90
CA ARG A 811 -38.97 -14.98 12.80
C ARG A 811 -38.93 -15.49 11.37
N ILE A 812 -37.75 -15.48 10.77
CA ILE A 812 -37.50 -15.87 9.38
C ILE A 812 -36.39 -16.90 9.29
N ALA A 813 -36.48 -17.79 8.30
CA ALA A 813 -35.33 -18.55 7.80
C ALA A 813 -34.91 -17.96 6.45
N ALA A 814 -33.60 -17.83 6.23
CA ALA A 814 -33.04 -17.36 4.97
C ALA A 814 -32.12 -18.45 4.38
N ASN A 815 -32.24 -18.69 3.08
CA ASN A 815 -31.49 -19.69 2.30
C ASN A 815 -31.55 -21.13 2.86
N GLY A 816 -32.52 -21.44 3.72
CA GLY A 816 -32.66 -22.74 4.40
C GLY A 816 -31.96 -22.83 5.76
N GLY A 817 -31.37 -21.75 6.26
CA GLY A 817 -30.76 -21.67 7.60
C GLY A 817 -31.78 -21.57 8.75
N ASP A 818 -31.26 -21.43 9.97
CA ASP A 818 -32.04 -21.36 11.21
C ASP A 818 -33.08 -20.22 11.26
N LEU A 819 -34.12 -20.41 12.07
CA LEU A 819 -35.16 -19.40 12.34
C LEU A 819 -34.66 -18.27 13.25
N VAL A 820 -34.00 -17.29 12.65
CA VAL A 820 -33.53 -16.04 13.29
C VAL A 820 -34.67 -15.05 13.51
N THR A 821 -34.55 -14.22 14.54
CA THR A 821 -35.49 -13.11 14.82
C THR A 821 -34.95 -11.82 14.23
N ALA A 822 -35.71 -11.17 13.34
CA ALA A 822 -35.43 -9.81 12.87
C ALA A 822 -36.28 -8.81 13.65
N GLU A 823 -35.64 -7.89 14.34
CA GLU A 823 -36.29 -6.74 14.99
C GLU A 823 -36.58 -5.65 13.94
N ARG A 824 -37.58 -4.82 14.21
CA ARG A 824 -37.99 -3.74 13.30
C ARG A 824 -36.87 -2.73 13.05
N ASP A 825 -36.70 -2.40 11.77
CA ASP A 825 -35.69 -1.51 11.19
C ASP A 825 -34.23 -1.87 11.54
N ARG A 826 -33.99 -3.03 12.17
CA ARG A 826 -32.68 -3.59 12.46
C ARG A 826 -32.25 -4.55 11.33
N PRO A 827 -31.04 -4.41 10.78
CA PRO A 827 -30.54 -5.31 9.74
C PRO A 827 -30.13 -6.69 10.30
N LEU A 828 -30.62 -7.75 9.67
CA LEU A 828 -30.03 -9.09 9.74
C LEU A 828 -29.15 -9.33 8.52
N ARG A 829 -28.00 -9.99 8.69
CA ARG A 829 -27.09 -10.35 7.59
C ARG A 829 -26.96 -11.86 7.40
N PHE A 830 -26.81 -12.24 6.14
CA PHE A 830 -26.68 -13.60 5.67
C PHE A 830 -25.56 -13.66 4.62
N ALA A 831 -24.73 -14.69 4.65
CA ALA A 831 -23.84 -14.98 3.53
C ALA A 831 -24.65 -15.52 2.35
N SER A 832 -24.31 -15.10 1.12
CA SER A 832 -24.88 -15.68 -0.11
C SER A 832 -23.80 -15.74 -1.17
N GLY A 833 -23.34 -16.96 -1.50
CA GLY A 833 -22.18 -17.15 -2.36
C GLY A 833 -20.91 -16.52 -1.78
N GLY A 834 -20.20 -15.74 -2.60
CA GLY A 834 -18.98 -15.02 -2.22
C GLY A 834 -19.21 -13.62 -1.63
N GLY A 835 -20.47 -13.24 -1.36
CA GLY A 835 -20.83 -11.93 -0.81
C GLY A 835 -21.86 -12.02 0.32
N ALA A 836 -22.36 -10.86 0.73
CA ALA A 836 -23.34 -10.73 1.79
C ALA A 836 -24.68 -10.16 1.27
N CYS A 837 -25.74 -10.58 1.95
CA CYS A 837 -27.07 -10.04 1.84
C CYS A 837 -27.56 -9.56 3.21
N GLU A 838 -28.33 -8.49 3.22
CA GLU A 838 -28.92 -7.87 4.39
C GLU A 838 -30.44 -7.83 4.24
N LEU A 839 -31.16 -7.98 5.35
CA LEU A 839 -32.62 -7.94 5.40
C LEU A 839 -33.06 -7.07 6.56
N VAL A 840 -33.90 -6.08 6.25
CA VAL A 840 -34.49 -5.16 7.23
C VAL A 840 -36.00 -5.38 7.26
N PHE A 841 -36.52 -5.74 8.44
CA PHE A 841 -37.96 -5.79 8.66
C PHE A 841 -38.50 -4.37 8.86
N ARG A 842 -39.43 -3.92 8.01
CA ARG A 842 -39.93 -2.53 7.97
C ARG A 842 -41.26 -2.32 8.72
N GLY A 843 -41.75 -3.36 9.42
CA GLY A 843 -43.06 -3.39 10.05
C GLY A 843 -44.08 -4.24 9.28
N ARG A 844 -45.27 -4.40 9.86
CA ARG A 844 -46.37 -5.22 9.30
C ARG A 844 -47.41 -4.41 8.54
N ASP A 845 -47.97 -5.02 7.51
CA ASP A 845 -49.21 -4.61 6.83
C ASP A 845 -50.22 -5.76 6.95
N GLY A 846 -51.27 -5.56 7.76
CA GLY A 846 -52.18 -6.64 8.17
C GLY A 846 -51.46 -7.81 8.83
N ASP A 847 -51.63 -9.01 8.26
CA ASP A 847 -50.95 -10.26 8.67
C ASP A 847 -49.53 -10.41 8.08
N ARG A 848 -49.11 -9.50 7.18
CA ARG A 848 -47.89 -9.63 6.40
C ARG A 848 -46.74 -8.80 6.97
N ALA A 849 -45.55 -9.38 7.02
CA ALA A 849 -44.32 -8.64 7.28
C ALA A 849 -43.82 -7.97 6.00
N THR A 850 -43.64 -6.65 6.01
CA THR A 850 -42.90 -5.96 4.95
C THR A 850 -41.40 -6.08 5.25
N VAL A 851 -40.65 -6.72 4.36
CA VAL A 851 -39.19 -6.83 4.46
C VAL A 851 -38.53 -6.20 3.24
N THR A 852 -37.41 -5.51 3.46
CA THR A 852 -36.52 -5.04 2.40
C THR A 852 -35.25 -5.88 2.45
N ALA A 853 -34.96 -6.61 1.37
CA ALA A 853 -33.72 -7.32 1.15
C ALA A 853 -32.74 -6.48 0.32
N ALA A 854 -31.46 -6.68 0.58
CA ALA A 854 -30.32 -6.06 -0.07
C ALA A 854 -29.24 -7.14 -0.29
N CYS A 855 -28.49 -7.08 -1.38
CA CYS A 855 -27.27 -7.88 -1.57
C CYS A 855 -26.18 -7.01 -2.21
N ASP A 856 -24.92 -7.27 -1.86
CA ASP A 856 -23.77 -6.70 -2.58
C ASP A 856 -23.59 -7.35 -3.97
N ASP A 857 -22.70 -6.77 -4.77
CA ASP A 857 -22.46 -7.23 -6.15
C ASP A 857 -21.86 -8.64 -6.19
N ALA A 858 -21.12 -9.07 -5.16
CA ALA A 858 -20.52 -10.41 -5.10
C ALA A 858 -21.56 -11.50 -4.83
N ALA A 859 -22.53 -11.23 -3.96
CA ALA A 859 -23.70 -12.10 -3.76
C ALA A 859 -24.61 -12.13 -4.99
N LEU A 860 -24.77 -10.99 -5.69
CA LEU A 860 -25.55 -10.90 -6.93
C LEU A 860 -24.88 -11.56 -8.14
N ALA A 861 -23.55 -11.72 -8.14
CA ALA A 861 -22.77 -12.26 -9.27
C ALA A 861 -22.59 -13.79 -9.27
N GLY A 862 -22.84 -14.50 -8.16
CA GLY A 862 -22.69 -15.97 -8.09
C GLY A 862 -23.74 -16.77 -8.89
N PRO A 863 -23.88 -18.09 -8.66
CA PRO A 863 -25.09 -18.86 -9.02
C PRO A 863 -26.20 -18.65 -7.98
N ALA A 864 -27.47 -18.77 -8.38
CA ALA A 864 -28.60 -18.56 -7.46
C ALA A 864 -28.79 -19.80 -6.57
N PHE A 865 -28.47 -19.69 -5.27
CA PHE A 865 -28.56 -20.80 -4.32
C PHE A 865 -30.02 -21.17 -4.02
N VAL A 866 -30.57 -22.04 -4.85
CA VAL A 866 -31.89 -22.66 -4.65
C VAL A 866 -31.66 -24.10 -4.21
N PRO A 867 -31.74 -24.42 -2.91
CA PRO A 867 -31.51 -25.78 -2.44
C PRO A 867 -32.57 -26.74 -3.00
N VAL A 868 -32.12 -27.75 -3.74
CA VAL A 868 -32.95 -28.79 -4.36
C VAL A 868 -33.11 -29.99 -3.44
N ARG A 869 -32.11 -30.26 -2.59
CA ARG A 869 -32.12 -31.37 -1.62
C ARG A 869 -31.51 -30.94 -0.29
N THR A 870 -32.26 -31.14 0.80
CA THR A 870 -31.73 -31.10 2.16
C THR A 870 -31.55 -32.51 2.71
N GLU A 871 -30.52 -32.70 3.54
CA GLU A 871 -30.18 -34.00 4.14
C GLU A 871 -29.50 -33.78 5.49
N ARG A 872 -30.06 -34.37 6.55
CA ARG A 872 -29.47 -34.35 7.90
C ARG A 872 -28.60 -35.57 8.13
N VAL A 873 -27.43 -35.35 8.73
CA VAL A 873 -26.42 -36.38 8.97
C VAL A 873 -25.87 -36.22 10.38
N ASP A 874 -25.88 -37.30 11.15
CA ASP A 874 -25.21 -37.38 12.45
C ASP A 874 -23.75 -37.79 12.25
N LEU A 875 -22.84 -36.89 12.64
CA LEU A 875 -21.40 -37.10 12.58
C LEU A 875 -20.86 -37.56 13.93
N VAL A 876 -19.97 -38.56 13.92
CA VAL A 876 -19.25 -39.04 15.09
C VAL A 876 -17.76 -38.70 14.93
N VAL A 877 -17.09 -38.31 16.01
CA VAL A 877 -15.67 -37.94 15.97
C VAL A 877 -14.83 -39.07 15.36
N ALA A 878 -13.93 -38.71 14.44
CA ALA A 878 -13.06 -39.64 13.70
C ALA A 878 -13.78 -40.71 12.84
N ARG A 879 -15.09 -40.58 12.58
CA ARG A 879 -15.80 -41.38 11.58
C ARG A 879 -16.28 -40.47 10.43
N PRO A 880 -15.67 -40.55 9.23
CA PRO A 880 -16.18 -39.82 8.07
C PRO A 880 -17.52 -40.39 7.62
N VAL A 881 -18.43 -39.52 7.20
CA VAL A 881 -19.76 -39.86 6.67
C VAL A 881 -19.98 -39.08 5.37
N THR A 882 -20.57 -39.70 4.35
CA THR A 882 -20.89 -39.02 3.09
C THR A 882 -22.35 -38.59 3.05
N ALA A 883 -22.60 -37.29 3.04
CA ALA A 883 -23.91 -36.71 2.79
C ALA A 883 -24.23 -36.65 1.28
N GLN A 884 -25.49 -36.35 0.97
CA GLN A 884 -25.98 -35.90 -0.32
C GLN A 884 -25.71 -36.94 -1.42
N ALA A 885 -26.17 -38.17 -1.15
CA ALA A 885 -25.99 -39.35 -1.99
C ALA A 885 -24.51 -39.61 -2.39
N GLY A 886 -23.59 -39.44 -1.44
CA GLY A 886 -22.16 -39.73 -1.64
C GLY A 886 -21.32 -38.54 -2.12
N ARG A 887 -21.94 -37.41 -2.48
CA ARG A 887 -21.24 -36.24 -3.05
C ARG A 887 -20.44 -35.43 -2.05
N LEU A 888 -20.85 -35.41 -0.77
CA LEU A 888 -20.31 -34.50 0.23
C LEU A 888 -19.73 -35.28 1.41
N PRO A 889 -18.45 -35.71 1.36
CA PRO A 889 -17.78 -36.32 2.51
C PRO A 889 -17.53 -35.30 3.63
N LEU A 890 -17.94 -35.68 4.84
CA LEU A 890 -17.91 -34.90 6.07
C LEU A 890 -17.16 -35.69 7.14
N ALA A 891 -16.17 -35.07 7.82
CA ALA A 891 -15.50 -35.68 8.96
C ALA A 891 -15.45 -34.73 10.16
N LEU A 892 -16.13 -35.11 11.24
CA LEU A 892 -16.11 -34.37 12.51
C LEU A 892 -14.75 -34.58 13.20
N ASN A 893 -14.01 -33.49 13.37
CA ASN A 893 -12.71 -33.49 14.04
C ASN A 893 -12.86 -33.14 15.53
N MET A 894 -13.70 -32.15 15.86
CA MET A 894 -13.88 -31.65 17.23
C MET A 894 -15.24 -30.97 17.37
N VAL A 895 -15.92 -31.15 18.51
CA VAL A 895 -17.03 -30.29 18.94
C VAL A 895 -16.48 -29.32 19.99
N ALA A 896 -16.82 -28.04 19.92
CA ALA A 896 -16.37 -27.06 20.91
C ALA A 896 -16.98 -27.37 22.30
N PRO A 897 -16.29 -27.09 23.42
CA PRO A 897 -16.78 -27.42 24.77
C PRO A 897 -18.14 -26.83 25.12
N ASP A 898 -18.46 -25.65 24.56
CA ASP A 898 -19.73 -24.95 24.74
C ASP A 898 -20.89 -25.49 23.87
N ARG A 899 -20.60 -26.42 22.97
CA ARG A 899 -21.50 -27.01 21.97
C ARG A 899 -22.17 -25.98 21.03
N ARG A 900 -21.55 -24.80 20.82
CA ARG A 900 -22.00 -23.78 19.86
C ARG A 900 -21.24 -23.80 18.53
N ALA A 901 -20.07 -24.41 18.51
CA ALA A 901 -19.28 -24.63 17.30
C ALA A 901 -18.76 -26.06 17.17
N LEU A 902 -18.32 -26.43 15.97
CA LEU A 902 -17.55 -27.65 15.71
C LEU A 902 -16.52 -27.42 14.59
N ARG A 903 -15.44 -28.21 14.57
CA ARG A 903 -14.47 -28.26 13.48
C ARG A 903 -14.71 -29.51 12.63
N ILE A 904 -14.86 -29.31 11.34
CA ILE A 904 -15.27 -30.31 10.36
C ILE A 904 -14.35 -30.24 9.15
N ALA A 905 -13.94 -31.38 8.61
CA ALA A 905 -13.40 -31.45 7.26
C ALA A 905 -14.56 -31.68 6.29
N VAL A 906 -14.71 -30.81 5.28
CA VAL A 906 -15.77 -30.90 4.27
C VAL A 906 -15.15 -30.99 2.88
N ALA A 907 -15.20 -32.18 2.29
CA ALA A 907 -14.67 -32.47 0.96
C ALA A 907 -13.26 -31.87 0.70
N GLU A 908 -13.02 -31.38 -0.51
CA GLU A 908 -11.75 -30.75 -0.90
C GLU A 908 -11.58 -29.31 -0.36
N ALA A 909 -12.57 -28.77 0.37
CA ALA A 909 -12.49 -27.43 0.99
C ALA A 909 -11.73 -27.41 2.33
N GLY A 910 -11.29 -28.56 2.82
CA GLY A 910 -10.45 -28.68 4.01
C GLY A 910 -11.22 -28.52 5.32
N LEU A 911 -10.54 -28.04 6.36
CA LEU A 911 -10.98 -28.11 7.76
C LEU A 911 -11.55 -26.75 8.24
N GLY A 912 -12.86 -26.59 8.07
CA GLY A 912 -13.62 -25.41 8.50
C GLY A 912 -14.14 -25.48 9.93
N THR A 913 -14.58 -24.33 10.44
CA THR A 913 -15.35 -24.22 11.69
C THR A 913 -16.80 -23.91 11.34
N LEU A 914 -17.73 -24.71 11.84
CA LEU A 914 -19.17 -24.44 11.79
C LEU A 914 -19.62 -23.87 13.13
N GLU A 915 -20.22 -22.69 13.10
CA GLU A 915 -20.90 -22.09 14.26
C GLU A 915 -22.42 -22.23 14.08
N ARG A 916 -23.16 -22.39 15.18
CA ARG A 916 -24.62 -22.54 15.14
C ARG A 916 -25.27 -21.27 14.54
N GLY A 917 -26.17 -21.43 13.58
CA GLY A 917 -26.75 -20.31 12.82
C GLY A 917 -25.85 -19.70 11.73
N ARG A 918 -24.63 -20.20 11.53
CA ARG A 918 -23.69 -19.75 10.49
C ARG A 918 -23.31 -20.91 9.56
N PRO A 919 -24.07 -21.16 8.48
CA PRO A 919 -23.78 -22.25 7.56
C PRO A 919 -22.50 -22.01 6.76
N LEU A 920 -21.66 -23.03 6.64
CA LEU A 920 -20.50 -23.04 5.75
C LEU A 920 -20.98 -23.35 4.33
N THR A 921 -20.84 -22.40 3.41
CA THR A 921 -21.07 -22.64 1.98
C THR A 921 -19.82 -23.30 1.40
N VAL A 922 -19.97 -24.48 0.81
CA VAL A 922 -18.89 -25.26 0.19
C VAL A 922 -19.21 -25.49 -1.29
N PRO A 923 -18.28 -25.19 -2.23
CA PRO A 923 -18.47 -25.54 -3.63
C PRO A 923 -18.47 -27.06 -3.82
N VAL A 924 -19.43 -27.56 -4.56
CA VAL A 924 -19.59 -28.97 -4.92
C VAL A 924 -20.07 -29.02 -6.36
N GLY A 925 -19.45 -29.82 -7.23
CA GLY A 925 -19.81 -29.85 -8.65
C GLY A 925 -19.78 -28.46 -9.29
N ARG A 926 -20.86 -28.06 -9.96
CA ARG A 926 -21.02 -26.71 -10.55
C ARG A 926 -21.69 -25.69 -9.62
N GLY A 927 -22.08 -26.08 -8.42
CA GLY A 927 -22.86 -25.27 -7.50
C GLY A 927 -22.29 -25.28 -6.10
N ALA A 928 -23.16 -25.17 -5.10
CA ALA A 928 -22.79 -25.18 -3.70
C ALA A 928 -23.67 -26.09 -2.85
N CYS A 929 -23.08 -26.53 -1.74
CA CYS A 929 -23.77 -27.10 -0.61
C CYS A 929 -23.52 -26.23 0.62
N GLN A 930 -24.58 -25.75 1.27
CA GLN A 930 -24.50 -25.19 2.61
C GLN A 930 -24.52 -26.32 3.64
N VAL A 931 -23.57 -26.31 4.58
CA VAL A 931 -23.56 -27.19 5.75
C VAL A 931 -23.89 -26.34 6.97
N ALA A 932 -24.91 -26.72 7.74
CA ALA A 932 -25.36 -26.02 8.94
C ALA A 932 -25.19 -26.93 10.17
N PHE A 933 -24.70 -26.38 11.28
CA PHE A 933 -24.61 -27.11 12.54
C PHE A 933 -25.93 -27.01 13.32
N VAL A 934 -26.69 -28.12 13.38
CA VAL A 934 -28.01 -28.17 14.02
C VAL A 934 -27.88 -28.32 15.53
N GLY A 935 -27.01 -29.21 16.01
CA GLY A 935 -26.76 -29.41 17.44
C GLY A 935 -25.84 -30.59 17.76
N ALA A 936 -25.28 -30.61 18.96
CA ALA A 936 -24.37 -31.67 19.43
C ALA A 936 -25.03 -32.61 20.44
N SER A 937 -24.80 -33.91 20.25
CA SER A 937 -25.15 -34.98 21.19
C SER A 937 -23.93 -35.35 22.06
N GLY A 938 -24.03 -36.40 22.88
CA GLY A 938 -22.97 -36.75 23.84
C GLY A 938 -21.62 -37.15 23.23
N SER A 939 -21.60 -37.63 21.98
CA SER A 939 -20.40 -38.13 21.28
C SER A 939 -20.32 -37.72 19.81
N GLY A 940 -21.18 -36.80 19.36
CA GLY A 940 -21.31 -36.43 17.95
C GLY A 940 -22.09 -35.14 17.73
N ALA A 941 -22.32 -34.82 16.45
CA ALA A 941 -23.00 -33.60 16.03
C ALA A 941 -23.91 -33.85 14.81
N THR A 942 -25.16 -33.42 14.93
CA THR A 942 -26.09 -33.38 13.80
C THR A 942 -25.80 -32.14 12.95
N VAL A 943 -25.54 -32.35 11.67
CA VAL A 943 -25.47 -31.28 10.66
C VAL A 943 -26.61 -31.45 9.66
N GLU A 944 -27.08 -30.33 9.12
CA GLU A 944 -27.98 -30.31 7.97
C GLU A 944 -27.20 -29.80 6.76
N THR A 945 -27.32 -30.51 5.65
CA THR A 945 -26.71 -30.13 4.37
C THR A 945 -27.82 -29.74 3.41
N ALA A 946 -27.65 -28.64 2.69
CA ALA A 946 -28.58 -28.15 1.69
C ALA A 946 -27.79 -27.87 0.39
N CYS A 947 -28.14 -28.54 -0.71
CA CYS A 947 -27.39 -28.43 -1.97
C CYS A 947 -28.28 -27.93 -3.10
N ASP A 948 -27.77 -27.03 -3.93
CA ASP A 948 -28.45 -26.53 -5.12
C ASP A 948 -28.39 -27.53 -6.30
N ALA A 949 -29.03 -27.19 -7.43
CA ALA A 949 -29.04 -28.05 -8.63
C ALA A 949 -27.63 -28.29 -9.19
N GLY A 950 -26.78 -27.26 -9.20
CA GLY A 950 -25.42 -27.31 -9.71
C GLY A 950 -24.51 -28.22 -8.89
N ALA A 951 -24.81 -28.44 -7.61
CA ALA A 951 -24.11 -29.42 -6.77
C ALA A 951 -24.32 -30.88 -7.18
N PHE A 952 -25.37 -31.18 -7.96
CA PHE A 952 -25.58 -32.50 -8.56
C PHE A 952 -25.09 -32.58 -10.01
N GLU A 953 -24.91 -31.44 -10.68
CA GLU A 953 -24.16 -31.37 -11.95
C GLU A 953 -22.65 -31.51 -11.70
N ARG A 954 -21.99 -32.37 -12.49
CA ARG A 954 -20.53 -32.50 -12.41
C ARG A 954 -19.86 -31.23 -12.94
N ALA A 955 -18.95 -30.64 -12.16
CA ALA A 955 -18.05 -29.62 -12.69
C ALA A 955 -17.23 -30.23 -13.84
N PRO A 956 -16.89 -29.49 -14.91
CA PRO A 956 -15.73 -29.86 -15.71
C PRO A 956 -14.48 -29.74 -14.81
N VAL A 957 -13.46 -30.59 -15.03
CA VAL A 957 -12.14 -30.34 -14.40
C VAL A 957 -11.70 -28.91 -14.76
N PRO A 958 -11.19 -28.08 -13.84
CA PRO A 958 -10.66 -26.77 -14.20
C PRO A 958 -9.57 -26.88 -15.28
N ALA A 959 -9.42 -25.84 -16.11
CA ALA A 959 -8.42 -25.85 -17.20
C ALA A 959 -6.98 -25.77 -16.68
N ASP A 960 -6.84 -25.33 -15.44
CA ASP A 960 -5.66 -24.99 -14.66
C ASP A 960 -5.49 -25.90 -13.42
N ALA A 961 -6.29 -26.98 -13.32
CA ALA A 961 -6.39 -27.79 -12.12
C ALA A 961 -5.04 -28.42 -11.71
N GLU A 962 -4.50 -27.99 -10.58
CA GLU A 962 -3.32 -28.56 -9.94
C GLU A 962 -3.66 -29.09 -8.53
N ARG A 963 -3.21 -30.30 -8.20
CA ARG A 963 -3.42 -30.94 -6.89
C ARG A 963 -2.12 -31.61 -6.42
N ARG A 964 -1.78 -31.43 -5.14
CA ARG A 964 -0.77 -32.24 -4.43
C ARG A 964 -1.47 -33.28 -3.55
N VAL A 965 -0.90 -34.48 -3.47
CA VAL A 965 -1.54 -35.66 -2.88
C VAL A 965 -0.49 -36.47 -2.12
N GLU A 966 -0.74 -36.84 -0.87
CA GLU A 966 0.01 -37.90 -0.19
C GLU A 966 -0.67 -39.25 -0.44
N LEU A 967 0.07 -40.22 -0.98
CA LEU A 967 -0.41 -41.57 -1.26
C LEU A 967 0.31 -42.58 -0.37
N GLY A 968 -0.43 -43.45 0.31
CA GLY A 968 0.11 -44.49 1.20
C GLY A 968 -0.54 -45.85 0.98
N TYR A 969 0.13 -46.91 1.42
CA TYR A 969 -0.35 -48.28 1.27
C TYR A 969 -1.73 -48.48 1.92
N GLY A 970 -2.63 -49.17 1.20
CA GLY A 970 -4.01 -49.42 1.65
C GLY A 970 -4.92 -48.19 1.73
N ARG A 971 -4.44 -47.00 1.32
CA ARG A 971 -5.21 -45.74 1.37
C ARG A 971 -5.38 -45.15 -0.03
N PRO A 972 -6.38 -45.60 -0.81
CA PRO A 972 -6.69 -44.99 -2.08
C PRO A 972 -7.17 -43.54 -1.89
N VAL A 973 -6.78 -42.65 -2.81
CA VAL A 973 -7.21 -41.25 -2.82
C VAL A 973 -7.96 -40.97 -4.12
N SER A 974 -9.20 -40.50 -3.97
CA SER A 974 -10.03 -39.99 -5.06
C SER A 974 -9.63 -38.57 -5.42
N LEU A 975 -9.55 -38.27 -6.72
CA LEU A 975 -9.26 -36.94 -7.26
C LEU A 975 -10.40 -36.43 -8.14
N PHE A 976 -10.54 -35.11 -8.19
CA PHE A 976 -11.48 -34.40 -9.06
C PHE A 976 -12.91 -34.94 -8.90
N ASP A 977 -13.50 -34.80 -7.71
CA ASP A 977 -14.84 -35.34 -7.37
C ASP A 977 -15.01 -36.87 -7.60
N GLY A 978 -13.90 -37.63 -7.53
CA GLY A 978 -13.90 -39.08 -7.72
C GLY A 978 -13.87 -39.55 -9.17
N ARG A 979 -13.34 -38.74 -10.09
CA ARG A 979 -13.13 -39.11 -11.50
C ARG A 979 -11.93 -40.03 -11.72
N THR A 980 -10.92 -39.90 -10.86
CA THR A 980 -9.72 -40.75 -10.88
C THR A 980 -9.37 -41.17 -9.46
N ALA A 981 -9.21 -42.48 -9.24
CA ALA A 981 -8.71 -43.06 -8.00
C ALA A 981 -7.23 -43.42 -8.14
N LEU A 982 -6.39 -42.91 -7.23
CA LEU A 982 -4.98 -43.30 -7.10
C LEU A 982 -4.81 -44.26 -5.91
N ALA A 983 -4.05 -45.34 -6.06
CA ALA A 983 -3.69 -46.22 -4.95
C ALA A 983 -2.22 -46.68 -5.04
N LEU A 984 -1.49 -46.67 -3.92
CA LEU A 984 -0.11 -47.16 -3.88
C LEU A 984 -0.07 -48.68 -3.98
N SER A 985 0.70 -49.22 -4.93
CA SER A 985 0.88 -50.66 -5.14
C SER A 985 2.29 -51.15 -4.79
N MET A 986 3.34 -50.38 -5.09
CA MET A 986 4.73 -50.75 -4.83
C MET A 986 5.65 -49.51 -4.82
N ILE A 987 6.73 -49.54 -4.05
CA ILE A 987 7.84 -48.60 -4.12
C ILE A 987 9.08 -49.35 -4.64
N ALA A 988 9.86 -48.75 -5.54
CA ALA A 988 11.08 -49.36 -6.03
C ALA A 988 12.16 -49.42 -4.93
N PRO A 989 13.00 -50.48 -4.84
CA PRO A 989 13.98 -50.62 -3.75
C PRO A 989 14.99 -49.48 -3.60
N ARG A 990 15.20 -48.68 -4.65
CA ARG A 990 16.09 -47.50 -4.64
C ARG A 990 15.37 -46.20 -4.28
N ARG A 991 14.04 -46.22 -4.10
CA ARG A 991 13.15 -45.06 -3.91
C ARG A 991 13.24 -44.00 -5.04
N ASP A 992 13.70 -44.40 -6.22
CA ASP A 992 13.78 -43.63 -7.46
C ASP A 992 12.49 -43.71 -8.31
N ALA A 993 11.65 -44.72 -8.07
CA ALA A 993 10.36 -44.91 -8.72
C ALA A 993 9.31 -45.54 -7.80
N ALA A 994 8.04 -45.44 -8.18
CA ALA A 994 6.93 -46.12 -7.52
C ALA A 994 5.88 -46.62 -8.52
N ARG A 995 5.19 -47.72 -8.19
CA ARG A 995 4.08 -48.27 -8.96
C ARG A 995 2.77 -47.98 -8.24
N ILE A 996 1.85 -47.33 -8.95
CA ILE A 996 0.51 -47.00 -8.45
C ILE A 996 -0.56 -47.59 -9.36
N ALA A 997 -1.74 -47.86 -8.82
CA ALA A 997 -2.94 -48.05 -9.62
C ALA A 997 -3.60 -46.68 -9.87
N VAL A 998 -3.91 -46.39 -11.13
CA VAL A 998 -4.72 -45.25 -11.56
C VAL A 998 -5.98 -45.82 -12.18
N ASP A 999 -7.12 -45.63 -11.51
CA ASP A 999 -8.40 -46.25 -11.89
C ASP A 999 -8.30 -47.78 -12.08
N GLY A 1000 -7.54 -48.41 -11.17
CA GLY A 1000 -7.20 -49.84 -11.19
C GLY A 1000 -6.05 -50.22 -12.13
N VAL A 1001 -5.68 -49.37 -13.09
CA VAL A 1001 -4.61 -49.64 -14.06
C VAL A 1001 -3.24 -49.32 -13.46
N LEU A 1002 -2.39 -50.34 -13.32
CA LEU A 1002 -1.04 -50.17 -12.77
C LEU A 1002 -0.11 -49.39 -13.71
N ARG A 1003 0.50 -48.32 -13.19
CA ARG A 1003 1.50 -47.47 -13.86
C ARG A 1003 2.72 -47.30 -12.98
N THR A 1004 3.89 -47.18 -13.58
CA THR A 1004 5.13 -46.78 -12.91
C THR A 1004 5.32 -45.27 -13.06
N LEU A 1005 5.79 -44.61 -12.00
CA LEU A 1005 6.19 -43.21 -11.96
C LEU A 1005 7.63 -43.13 -11.46
N ASP A 1006 8.51 -42.50 -12.23
CA ASP A 1006 9.87 -42.17 -11.79
C ASP A 1006 9.87 -40.79 -11.12
N VAL A 1007 10.73 -40.57 -10.11
CA VAL A 1007 10.78 -39.30 -9.38
C VAL A 1007 11.14 -38.15 -10.34
N GLY A 1008 10.30 -37.11 -10.35
CA GLY A 1008 10.40 -35.95 -11.25
C GLY A 1008 9.83 -36.15 -12.66
N ALA A 1009 9.52 -37.38 -13.08
CA ALA A 1009 9.03 -37.67 -14.43
C ALA A 1009 7.49 -37.49 -14.55
N PRO A 1010 6.99 -36.76 -15.55
CA PRO A 1010 5.55 -36.61 -15.79
C PRO A 1010 4.95 -37.81 -16.56
N SER A 1011 4.15 -38.63 -15.89
CA SER A 1011 3.32 -39.64 -16.55
C SER A 1011 2.03 -39.01 -17.10
N PRO A 1012 1.73 -39.11 -18.41
CA PRO A 1012 0.49 -38.57 -18.98
C PRO A 1012 -0.76 -39.34 -18.51
N LEU A 1013 -1.81 -38.60 -18.18
CA LEU A 1013 -3.08 -39.06 -17.64
C LEU A 1013 -4.23 -38.37 -18.38
N ARG A 1014 -5.29 -39.10 -18.73
CA ARG A 1014 -6.54 -38.50 -19.26
C ARG A 1014 -7.66 -38.54 -18.24
N VAL A 1015 -8.21 -37.37 -17.90
CA VAL A 1015 -9.36 -37.22 -17.00
C VAL A 1015 -10.50 -36.56 -17.78
N GLU A 1016 -11.61 -37.28 -17.98
CA GLU A 1016 -12.75 -36.86 -18.84
C GLU A 1016 -12.30 -36.27 -20.20
N GLY A 1017 -11.35 -36.93 -20.88
CA GLY A 1017 -10.87 -36.52 -22.20
C GLY A 1017 -9.90 -35.34 -22.22
N ARG A 1018 -9.58 -34.71 -21.07
CA ARG A 1018 -8.51 -33.72 -20.95
C ARG A 1018 -7.18 -34.37 -20.68
N ASP A 1019 -6.13 -33.83 -21.29
CA ASP A 1019 -4.75 -34.21 -21.05
C ASP A 1019 -4.21 -33.54 -19.76
N CYS A 1020 -3.71 -34.39 -18.87
CA CYS A 1020 -3.10 -34.07 -17.59
C CYS A 1020 -1.79 -34.85 -17.45
N ALA A 1021 -0.99 -34.55 -16.44
CA ALA A 1021 0.13 -35.39 -16.03
C ALA A 1021 0.18 -35.56 -14.51
N LEU A 1022 0.84 -36.65 -14.12
CA LEU A 1022 1.10 -37.04 -12.74
C LEU A 1022 2.61 -37.15 -12.56
N VAL A 1023 3.18 -36.32 -11.68
CA VAL A 1023 4.60 -36.34 -11.30
C VAL A 1023 4.73 -36.88 -9.88
N LEU A 1024 5.69 -37.77 -9.68
CA LEU A 1024 6.14 -38.17 -8.35
C LEU A 1024 7.16 -37.13 -7.86
N GLU A 1025 6.80 -36.27 -6.90
CA GLU A 1025 7.70 -35.22 -6.40
C GLU A 1025 8.78 -35.79 -5.46
N ARG A 1026 8.41 -36.72 -4.58
CA ARG A 1026 9.31 -37.43 -3.67
C ARG A 1026 8.66 -38.69 -3.10
N ILE A 1027 9.50 -39.61 -2.62
CA ILE A 1027 9.10 -40.71 -1.72
C ILE A 1027 9.59 -40.34 -0.32
N GLY A 1028 8.68 -40.33 0.66
CA GLY A 1028 8.99 -40.08 2.06
C GLY A 1028 9.57 -41.31 2.77
N ASP A 1029 10.25 -41.09 3.88
CA ASP A 1029 10.84 -42.19 4.66
C ASP A 1029 9.81 -43.12 5.31
N ASP A 1030 8.57 -42.65 5.50
CA ASP A 1030 7.42 -43.42 5.97
C ASP A 1030 6.63 -44.10 4.83
N ASP A 1031 7.28 -44.32 3.68
CA ASP A 1031 6.75 -44.98 2.49
C ASP A 1031 5.47 -44.33 1.91
N ARG A 1032 5.32 -43.01 2.10
CA ARG A 1032 4.34 -42.20 1.36
C ARG A 1032 4.93 -41.60 0.09
N LEU A 1033 4.14 -41.58 -0.98
CA LEU A 1033 4.43 -40.79 -2.16
C LEU A 1033 3.87 -39.38 -1.98
N ALA A 1034 4.66 -38.34 -2.26
CA ALA A 1034 4.13 -37.03 -2.59
C ALA A 1034 3.96 -36.96 -4.11
N LEU A 1035 2.70 -36.95 -4.57
CA LEU A 1035 2.32 -36.84 -5.96
C LEU A 1035 1.80 -35.44 -6.28
N ARG A 1036 2.09 -34.95 -7.49
CA ARG A 1036 1.53 -33.71 -8.03
C ARG A 1036 0.85 -33.98 -9.36
N VAL A 1037 -0.38 -33.52 -9.48
CA VAL A 1037 -1.28 -33.75 -10.63
C VAL A 1037 -1.61 -32.41 -11.25
N GLY A 1038 -1.48 -32.27 -12.57
CA GLY A 1038 -1.75 -31.02 -13.28
C GLY A 1038 -2.45 -31.27 -14.61
N CYS A 1039 -3.53 -30.54 -14.88
CA CYS A 1039 -4.28 -30.60 -16.14
C CYS A 1039 -4.13 -29.29 -16.94
N GLY A 1040 -4.20 -29.37 -18.27
CA GLY A 1040 -4.30 -28.20 -19.16
C GLY A 1040 -3.18 -27.15 -19.01
N THR A 1041 -3.46 -25.99 -18.41
CA THR A 1041 -2.44 -24.97 -18.09
C THR A 1041 -1.68 -25.28 -16.81
N GLY A 1042 -2.31 -25.93 -15.81
CA GLY A 1042 -1.65 -26.44 -14.61
C GLY A 1042 -0.60 -27.52 -14.94
N LEU A 1043 -0.76 -28.21 -16.08
CA LEU A 1043 0.27 -29.07 -16.67
C LEU A 1043 1.61 -28.34 -16.83
N ARG A 1044 1.62 -27.04 -17.15
CA ARG A 1044 2.86 -26.25 -17.27
C ARG A 1044 3.56 -26.09 -15.92
N GLY A 1045 2.83 -25.80 -14.85
CA GLY A 1045 3.37 -25.75 -13.49
C GLY A 1045 3.93 -27.10 -13.02
N VAL A 1046 3.34 -28.20 -13.50
CA VAL A 1046 3.80 -29.57 -13.22
C VAL A 1046 5.05 -29.96 -14.02
N VAL A 1047 5.13 -29.60 -15.29
CA VAL A 1047 6.25 -29.97 -16.20
C VAL A 1047 7.45 -29.02 -16.11
N ALA A 1048 7.27 -27.74 -15.82
CA ALA A 1048 8.36 -26.74 -15.84
C ALA A 1048 9.39 -26.85 -14.70
N ALA A 1049 9.18 -27.74 -13.73
CA ALA A 1049 9.97 -27.81 -12.50
C ALA A 1049 11.34 -28.53 -12.64
N ALA A 1050 11.65 -29.14 -13.79
CA ALA A 1050 12.92 -29.80 -14.04
C ALA A 1050 13.88 -28.95 -14.90
N PRO A 1051 15.18 -28.85 -14.56
CA PRO A 1051 16.18 -28.33 -15.50
C PRO A 1051 16.37 -29.34 -16.64
N ILE A 1052 16.21 -28.88 -17.89
CA ILE A 1052 16.47 -29.73 -19.06
C ILE A 1052 18.00 -29.85 -19.20
N PRO A 1053 18.57 -31.07 -19.14
CA PRO A 1053 20.02 -31.25 -19.24
C PRO A 1053 20.52 -30.84 -20.63
N PRO A 1054 21.77 -30.35 -20.76
CA PRO A 1054 22.32 -29.91 -22.04
C PRO A 1054 22.44 -31.07 -23.04
N GLU A 1055 21.80 -30.95 -24.20
CA GLU A 1055 21.84 -31.95 -25.27
C GLU A 1055 22.90 -31.55 -26.32
N THR A 1056 23.88 -32.41 -26.59
CA THR A 1056 24.83 -32.21 -27.70
C THR A 1056 24.56 -33.21 -28.81
N ARG A 1057 24.39 -32.72 -30.05
CA ARG A 1057 24.17 -33.54 -31.25
C ARG A 1057 25.28 -33.30 -32.29
N ARG A 1058 25.49 -34.30 -33.14
CA ARG A 1058 26.28 -34.22 -34.38
C ARG A 1058 25.30 -34.35 -35.54
N ILE A 1059 25.43 -33.50 -36.55
CA ILE A 1059 24.42 -33.36 -37.62
C ILE A 1059 25.14 -33.24 -38.96
N ALA A 1060 24.75 -34.05 -39.95
CA ALA A 1060 25.23 -33.98 -41.33
C ALA A 1060 24.38 -33.00 -42.17
N PRO A 1061 24.93 -32.40 -43.25
CA PRO A 1061 24.13 -31.64 -44.20
C PRO A 1061 22.98 -32.47 -44.79
N GLY A 1062 21.77 -31.94 -44.73
CA GLY A 1062 20.50 -32.58 -45.09
C GLY A 1062 19.74 -33.24 -43.94
N GLU A 1063 20.42 -33.54 -42.82
CA GLU A 1063 19.89 -34.26 -41.65
C GLU A 1063 19.12 -33.35 -40.68
N THR A 1064 18.11 -33.91 -40.01
CA THR A 1064 17.35 -33.25 -38.93
C THR A 1064 17.63 -33.92 -37.59
N ALA A 1065 18.12 -33.15 -36.62
CA ALA A 1065 18.29 -33.59 -35.25
C ALA A 1065 17.21 -33.00 -34.32
N ALA A 1066 16.76 -33.83 -33.38
CA ALA A 1066 15.81 -33.45 -32.35
C ALA A 1066 16.55 -32.98 -31.08
N PHE A 1067 16.09 -31.87 -30.51
CA PHE A 1067 16.59 -31.28 -29.26
C PHE A 1067 15.44 -31.07 -28.27
N PHE A 1068 15.78 -30.89 -26.99
CA PHE A 1068 14.88 -30.56 -25.88
C PHE A 1068 13.73 -31.57 -25.77
N ALA A 1069 14.10 -32.84 -25.58
CA ALA A 1069 13.19 -34.00 -25.61
C ALA A 1069 12.34 -34.13 -26.91
N GLY A 1070 12.78 -33.51 -28.00
CA GLY A 1070 12.12 -33.55 -29.31
C GLY A 1070 11.11 -32.44 -29.57
N THR A 1071 11.08 -31.40 -28.75
CA THR A 1071 10.23 -30.21 -28.97
C THR A 1071 10.78 -29.25 -30.03
N VAL A 1072 12.07 -29.35 -30.38
CA VAL A 1072 12.69 -28.57 -31.46
C VAL A 1072 13.39 -29.50 -32.45
N ALA A 1073 13.06 -29.37 -33.73
CA ALA A 1073 13.67 -30.07 -34.86
C ALA A 1073 14.59 -29.13 -35.64
N LEU A 1074 15.91 -29.27 -35.45
CA LEU A 1074 16.91 -28.51 -36.20
C LEU A 1074 17.42 -29.34 -37.38
N ARG A 1075 17.16 -28.85 -38.60
CA ARG A 1075 17.69 -29.40 -39.85
C ARG A 1075 18.89 -28.60 -40.32
N LEU A 1076 20.01 -29.27 -40.59
CA LEU A 1076 21.21 -28.64 -41.14
C LEU A 1076 21.12 -28.61 -42.66
N GLU A 1077 20.94 -27.44 -43.26
CA GLU A 1077 20.89 -27.30 -44.73
C GLU A 1077 22.31 -27.22 -45.32
N MET A 1078 23.24 -26.50 -44.67
CA MET A 1078 24.61 -26.31 -45.15
C MET A 1078 25.57 -25.90 -44.03
N ILE A 1079 26.79 -26.43 -44.03
CA ILE A 1079 27.92 -25.89 -43.25
C ILE A 1079 28.61 -24.85 -44.13
N SER A 1080 28.87 -23.64 -43.62
CA SER A 1080 29.57 -22.61 -44.41
C SER A 1080 30.96 -23.09 -44.85
N PRO A 1081 31.45 -22.77 -46.07
CA PRO A 1081 32.83 -23.04 -46.47
C PRO A 1081 33.89 -22.45 -45.52
N SER A 1082 33.58 -21.31 -44.88
CA SER A 1082 34.43 -20.71 -43.82
C SER A 1082 34.42 -21.50 -42.51
N ARG A 1083 33.45 -22.40 -42.32
CA ARG A 1083 33.13 -23.14 -41.09
C ARG A 1083 32.83 -22.27 -39.87
N THR A 1084 32.66 -20.96 -40.06
CA THR A 1084 32.29 -19.99 -39.01
C THR A 1084 30.80 -20.01 -38.66
N GLY A 1085 29.96 -20.66 -39.46
CA GLY A 1085 28.53 -20.76 -39.19
C GLY A 1085 27.83 -21.85 -40.01
N LEU A 1086 26.60 -22.15 -39.60
CA LEU A 1086 25.70 -23.10 -40.23
C LEU A 1086 24.51 -22.38 -40.85
N ARG A 1087 23.93 -22.93 -41.92
CA ARG A 1087 22.57 -22.65 -42.36
C ARG A 1087 21.66 -23.76 -41.88
N VAL A 1088 20.67 -23.42 -41.05
CA VAL A 1088 19.76 -24.38 -40.41
C VAL A 1088 18.31 -23.97 -40.62
N SER A 1089 17.41 -24.93 -40.78
CA SER A 1089 15.97 -24.73 -40.56
C SER A 1089 15.64 -25.21 -39.15
N ILE A 1090 14.82 -24.45 -38.43
CA ILE A 1090 14.35 -24.78 -37.07
C ILE A 1090 12.84 -24.92 -37.17
N ASP A 1091 12.30 -26.09 -36.85
CA ASP A 1091 10.88 -26.43 -36.91
C ASP A 1091 10.21 -26.16 -38.27
N GLY A 1092 10.99 -26.30 -39.35
CA GLY A 1092 10.56 -26.01 -40.73
C GLY A 1092 10.49 -24.51 -41.08
N ALA A 1093 10.82 -23.60 -40.16
CA ALA A 1093 10.92 -22.18 -40.43
C ALA A 1093 12.08 -21.86 -41.39
N LYS A 1094 12.02 -20.66 -42.01
CA LYS A 1094 13.01 -20.19 -43.00
C LYS A 1094 14.45 -20.29 -42.46
N VAL A 1095 15.36 -20.61 -43.38
CA VAL A 1095 16.79 -20.85 -43.11
C VAL A 1095 17.42 -19.71 -42.30
N ALA A 1096 17.81 -20.05 -41.08
CA ALA A 1096 18.56 -19.24 -40.14
C ALA A 1096 20.06 -19.46 -40.32
N SER A 1097 20.87 -18.46 -39.95
CA SER A 1097 22.26 -18.74 -39.58
C SER A 1097 22.36 -19.18 -38.11
N LEU A 1098 23.36 -20.02 -37.85
CA LEU A 1098 23.82 -20.42 -36.52
C LEU A 1098 25.35 -20.26 -36.50
N ASP A 1099 25.81 -19.09 -36.09
CA ASP A 1099 27.21 -18.68 -36.18
C ASP A 1099 27.99 -19.06 -34.91
N ARG A 1100 29.29 -19.34 -35.06
CA ARG A 1100 30.07 -20.11 -34.07
C ARG A 1100 30.33 -19.28 -32.81
N GLY A 1101 29.70 -19.65 -31.70
CA GLY A 1101 29.76 -18.91 -30.44
C GLY A 1101 28.73 -17.78 -30.33
N GLU A 1102 27.79 -17.67 -31.28
CA GLU A 1102 26.60 -16.81 -31.19
C GLU A 1102 25.34 -17.69 -30.92
N PRO A 1103 25.08 -18.07 -29.66
CA PRO A 1103 24.03 -19.04 -29.32
C PRO A 1103 22.63 -18.48 -29.57
N ARG A 1104 21.94 -19.04 -30.57
CA ARG A 1104 20.63 -18.57 -31.01
C ARG A 1104 19.54 -18.96 -30.03
N ALA A 1105 18.80 -17.96 -29.54
CA ALA A 1105 17.64 -18.18 -28.69
C ALA A 1105 16.45 -18.76 -29.48
N VAL A 1106 15.74 -19.71 -28.86
CA VAL A 1106 14.49 -20.33 -29.30
C VAL A 1106 13.56 -20.41 -28.08
N ASP A 1107 12.29 -20.07 -28.24
CA ASP A 1107 11.29 -20.24 -27.17
C ASP A 1107 10.74 -21.66 -27.22
N VAL A 1108 10.92 -22.41 -26.12
CA VAL A 1108 10.44 -23.78 -25.97
C VAL A 1108 9.46 -23.82 -24.81
N GLY A 1109 8.17 -23.71 -25.12
CA GLY A 1109 7.08 -23.80 -24.15
C GLY A 1109 7.02 -22.65 -23.13
N GLY A 1110 7.63 -21.51 -23.42
CA GLY A 1110 7.79 -20.36 -22.52
C GLY A 1110 9.15 -20.30 -21.82
N ARG A 1111 10.09 -21.20 -22.14
CA ARG A 1111 11.50 -21.14 -21.69
C ARG A 1111 12.40 -20.63 -22.80
N ARG A 1112 13.37 -19.78 -22.44
CA ARG A 1112 14.42 -19.38 -23.38
C ARG A 1112 15.47 -20.48 -23.45
N CYS A 1113 15.48 -21.20 -24.56
CA CYS A 1113 16.51 -22.18 -24.87
C CYS A 1113 17.49 -21.61 -25.89
N HIS A 1114 18.73 -22.10 -25.87
CA HIS A 1114 19.83 -21.64 -26.70
C HIS A 1114 20.42 -22.81 -27.48
N LEU A 1115 20.61 -22.62 -28.79
CA LEU A 1115 21.30 -23.55 -29.67
C LEU A 1115 22.64 -22.92 -30.08
N ASP A 1116 23.76 -23.56 -29.70
CA ASP A 1116 25.12 -23.09 -29.99
C ASP A 1116 25.85 -24.04 -30.95
N TYR A 1117 26.46 -23.46 -31.99
CA TYR A 1117 27.32 -24.17 -32.92
C TYR A 1117 28.76 -24.22 -32.36
N ARG A 1118 29.17 -25.39 -31.85
CA ARG A 1118 30.49 -25.57 -31.21
C ARG A 1118 31.63 -25.77 -32.20
N GLY A 1119 31.37 -26.30 -33.40
CA GLY A 1119 32.34 -26.52 -34.47
C GLY A 1119 32.05 -27.76 -35.31
N THR A 1120 32.87 -28.04 -36.33
CA THR A 1120 32.74 -29.23 -37.19
C THR A 1120 33.57 -30.41 -36.69
N ASP A 1121 33.06 -31.64 -36.82
CA ASP A 1121 33.87 -32.87 -36.80
C ASP A 1121 34.04 -33.44 -38.22
N ARG A 1122 35.26 -33.94 -38.51
CA ARG A 1122 35.66 -34.59 -39.77
C ARG A 1122 36.27 -35.98 -39.55
N SER A 1123 36.11 -36.60 -38.38
CA SER A 1123 36.59 -37.96 -38.11
C SER A 1123 35.79 -39.06 -38.83
N GLY A 1124 34.83 -38.70 -39.69
CA GLY A 1124 33.94 -39.59 -40.42
C GLY A 1124 33.87 -39.25 -41.90
N PRO A 1125 33.16 -40.06 -42.72
CA PRO A 1125 33.11 -39.91 -44.17
C PRO A 1125 32.36 -38.67 -44.68
N ALA A 1126 31.70 -37.92 -43.79
CA ALA A 1126 31.09 -36.63 -44.06
C ALA A 1126 31.44 -35.64 -42.94
N GLU A 1127 31.59 -34.35 -43.29
CA GLU A 1127 31.77 -33.29 -42.30
C GLU A 1127 30.45 -33.00 -41.59
N THR A 1128 30.45 -33.05 -40.26
CA THR A 1128 29.25 -32.90 -39.41
C THR A 1128 29.40 -31.69 -38.49
N ALA A 1129 28.31 -30.98 -38.22
CA ALA A 1129 28.28 -29.90 -37.25
C ALA A 1129 27.99 -30.44 -35.84
N ILE A 1130 28.72 -29.97 -34.84
CA ILE A 1130 28.45 -30.17 -33.42
C ILE A 1130 27.60 -29.00 -32.94
N VAL A 1131 26.37 -29.29 -32.50
CA VAL A 1131 25.41 -28.30 -31.98
C VAL A 1131 24.98 -28.71 -30.57
N GLU A 1132 24.99 -27.77 -29.65
CA GLU A 1132 24.60 -27.96 -28.25
C GLU A 1132 23.33 -27.13 -27.94
N GLY A 1133 22.31 -27.79 -27.39
CA GLY A 1133 21.10 -27.17 -26.87
C GLY A 1133 21.13 -27.06 -25.34
N ARG A 1134 20.79 -25.88 -24.81
CA ARG A 1134 20.58 -25.63 -23.37
C ARG A 1134 19.26 -24.89 -23.15
N CYS A 1135 18.63 -25.03 -21.98
CA CYS A 1135 17.45 -24.23 -21.61
C CYS A 1135 17.65 -23.54 -20.26
N GLU A 1136 17.25 -22.28 -20.18
CA GLU A 1136 17.13 -21.51 -18.95
C GLU A 1136 15.75 -21.74 -18.31
#